data_AF-A0A836FUF1-F1
#
_entry.id   AF-A0A836FUF1-F1
#
_cell.length_a   1.000
_cell.length_b   1.000
_cell.length_c   1.000
_cell.angle_alpha   90.00
_cell.angle_beta   90.00
_cell.angle_gamma   90.00
#
_symmetry.space_group_name_H-M   'P 1'
#
loop_
_entity.id
_entity.type
_entity.pdbx_description
1 polymer ?
#
loop_
_entity_poly.entity_id
_entity_poly.type
_entity_poly.pdbx_seq_one_letter_code
_entity_poly.pdbx_strand_id
1 'polypeptide(L)'
;MNALANKSILTDYWLLTDLDGTLIATPHKANGRYLPITHSPCFAPVKQWLSDGGNVCIVTTADLRVIDQVYHPLRSLLKTYQEYVDETAAAGTPLQADEATAAQPPRRGCLLLSIYTGAVLYWCTSDCIIMLSEYVRAAHCATRESVELAKSYQVRMPHATLFVDGSNKQLRSQPEVCVQGTCIDAATACRLQARIESIYLDYVRDVLSGKDPTVRESMKWLSQRYQRMWGSLLQYLDLIYNAVVHRHTTSPLLLGETATQALMALAHHSAADPAAVEWKVGYLRSRHSFLTTFGILRIEHVDSHVCYAEADTGMPQPMRPRDIKRQTKAAEREQLVSYAAQVLLADVPPTIASKLAAATSKMAAFLVDLLEPKMQNVPWQMREAILSVTEVNAPFHSHSVPAWPDDVANIAQVILLGLPLRLFSKYFRSHAAALVRCGVNAMPQPNSVVFSKIGVSKSTALRYLLGRDRVASVAEDWKPYFPKVTASPTAGPASRAANFAGCVRSYHGIAIGDNPQSTDYELTVFRDLPFLSVERESQRVERHRRILRRLRRTQLIESRGGQPLMPDGSQAPSYAELVCSLRRSGPMMDDRLFRNINYVGGEEEGTALFLTALLHYATAGSKGKEVQMTTAAFCDAIHKAQGTSRDQVMLRTVPAKL
;
A
#
# COMPACT_ATOMS: atom_id res chain seq x y z
N MET A 1 1.42 47.56 -10.75
CA MET A 1 0.50 46.94 -9.76
C MET A 1 1.25 45.82 -9.07
N ASN A 2 1.80 46.09 -7.88
CA ASN A 2 2.47 45.07 -7.08
C ASN A 2 1.40 44.07 -6.64
N ALA A 3 1.41 42.87 -7.21
CA ALA A 3 0.72 41.73 -6.62
C ALA A 3 1.31 41.59 -5.21
N LEU A 4 0.59 42.08 -4.20
CA LEU A 4 0.82 41.70 -2.81
C LEU A 4 0.79 40.18 -2.82
N ALA A 5 1.97 39.56 -2.77
CA ALA A 5 2.09 38.12 -2.69
C ALA A 5 1.30 37.71 -1.46
N ASN A 6 0.08 37.19 -1.67
CA ASN A 6 -0.77 36.72 -0.59
C ASN A 6 0.03 35.67 0.16
N LYS A 7 0.52 36.06 1.34
CA LYS A 7 1.33 35.18 2.16
C LYS A 7 0.42 34.03 2.59
N SER A 8 0.81 32.82 2.22
CA SER A 8 0.06 31.61 2.54
C SER A 8 0.03 31.39 4.06
N ILE A 9 -1.18 31.20 4.62
CA ILE A 9 -1.40 31.03 6.07
C ILE A 9 -0.87 29.67 6.55
N LEU A 10 -0.88 28.66 5.68
CA LEU A 10 -0.55 27.27 6.00
C LEU A 10 0.85 26.83 5.55
N THR A 11 1.75 27.77 5.27
CA THR A 11 3.15 27.45 4.95
C THR A 11 3.76 26.58 6.05
N ASP A 12 4.44 25.49 5.67
CA ASP A 12 5.06 24.47 6.55
C ASP A 12 4.09 23.58 7.36
N TYR A 13 2.77 23.74 7.20
CA TYR A 13 1.79 22.85 7.82
C TYR A 13 1.50 21.63 6.95
N TRP A 14 1.29 20.47 7.57
CA TRP A 14 1.18 19.18 6.91
C TRP A 14 -0.08 18.41 7.28
N LEU A 15 -0.77 17.92 6.26
CA LEU A 15 -1.81 16.90 6.36
C LEU A 15 -1.21 15.54 6.00
N LEU A 16 -1.16 14.62 6.96
CA LEU A 16 -0.57 13.28 6.83
C LEU A 16 -1.70 12.23 6.89
N THR A 17 -2.26 11.87 5.75
CA THR A 17 -3.58 11.23 5.71
C THR A 17 -3.56 9.89 5.01
N ASP A 18 -4.34 8.94 5.52
CA ASP A 18 -4.73 7.79 4.73
C ASP A 18 -5.64 8.20 3.54
N LEU A 19 -5.88 7.26 2.61
CA LEU A 19 -6.68 7.46 1.41
C LEU A 19 -8.09 6.84 1.52
N ASP A 20 -8.19 5.52 1.56
CA ASP A 20 -9.45 4.79 1.39
C ASP A 20 -10.21 4.75 2.73
N GLY A 21 -11.43 5.30 2.78
CA GLY A 21 -12.20 5.49 4.02
C GLY A 21 -11.88 6.79 4.76
N THR A 22 -10.82 7.49 4.35
CA THR A 22 -10.36 8.74 4.98
C THR A 22 -10.56 9.95 4.07
N LEU A 23 -9.95 9.95 2.87
CA LEU A 23 -10.11 11.02 1.88
C LEU A 23 -11.10 10.66 0.78
N ILE A 24 -11.27 9.38 0.48
CA ILE A 24 -12.18 8.89 -0.55
C ILE A 24 -12.92 7.67 -0.03
N ALA A 25 -14.08 7.36 -0.61
CA ALA A 25 -14.82 6.16 -0.24
C ALA A 25 -14.00 4.88 -0.45
N THR A 26 -14.08 3.94 0.50
CA THR A 26 -13.53 2.59 0.30
C THR A 26 -14.15 1.92 -0.93
N PRO A 27 -13.45 1.00 -1.62
CA PRO A 27 -14.02 0.28 -2.76
C PRO A 27 -15.31 -0.46 -2.40
N HIS A 28 -15.43 -0.94 -1.16
CA HIS A 28 -16.66 -1.56 -0.67
C HIS A 28 -17.84 -0.56 -0.63
N LYS A 29 -17.62 0.67 -0.14
CA LYS A 29 -18.63 1.75 -0.15
C LYS A 29 -18.92 2.21 -1.59
N ALA A 30 -17.96 2.09 -2.51
CA ALA A 30 -18.05 2.51 -3.91
C ALA A 30 -18.39 1.38 -4.91
N ASN A 31 -19.04 0.29 -4.49
CA ASN A 31 -19.46 -0.83 -5.36
C ASN A 31 -18.30 -1.44 -6.19
N GLY A 32 -17.15 -1.61 -5.56
CA GLY A 32 -15.93 -2.15 -6.17
C GLY A 32 -15.15 -1.17 -7.03
N ARG A 33 -15.57 0.11 -7.11
CA ARG A 33 -14.88 1.13 -7.91
C ARG A 33 -13.87 1.91 -7.08
N TYR A 34 -12.79 2.32 -7.74
CA TYR A 34 -11.80 3.24 -7.21
C TYR A 34 -12.12 4.65 -7.71
N LEU A 35 -12.87 5.42 -6.92
CA LEU A 35 -13.33 6.75 -7.33
C LEU A 35 -12.22 7.80 -7.15
N PRO A 36 -12.14 8.81 -8.03
CA PRO A 36 -11.23 9.92 -7.83
C PRO A 36 -11.73 10.85 -6.71
N ILE A 37 -10.80 11.62 -6.13
CA ILE A 37 -11.07 12.55 -5.03
C ILE A 37 -12.10 13.60 -5.41
N THR A 38 -12.26 13.93 -6.69
CA THR A 38 -13.33 14.84 -7.18
C THR A 38 -14.75 14.38 -6.84
N HIS A 39 -14.95 13.09 -6.55
CA HIS A 39 -16.22 12.53 -6.09
C HIS A 39 -16.36 12.52 -4.56
N SER A 40 -15.30 12.89 -3.83
CA SER A 40 -15.29 12.92 -2.37
C SER A 40 -15.66 14.30 -1.83
N PRO A 41 -16.36 14.38 -0.68
CA PRO A 41 -16.57 15.64 0.04
C PRO A 41 -15.24 16.30 0.46
N CYS A 42 -14.14 15.55 0.53
CA CYS A 42 -12.82 16.07 0.88
C CYS A 42 -12.17 16.91 -0.23
N PHE A 43 -12.68 16.88 -1.47
CA PHE A 43 -12.01 17.56 -2.59
C PHE A 43 -11.85 19.06 -2.38
N ALA A 44 -12.94 19.75 -2.03
CA ALA A 44 -12.94 21.19 -1.83
C ALA A 44 -12.01 21.63 -0.69
N PRO A 45 -12.10 21.06 0.53
CA PRO A 45 -11.20 21.46 1.62
C PRO A 45 -9.73 21.09 1.36
N VAL A 46 -9.43 19.95 0.72
CA VAL A 46 -8.03 19.61 0.35
C VAL A 46 -7.48 20.57 -0.70
N LYS A 47 -8.29 20.93 -1.71
CA LYS A 47 -7.92 21.95 -2.70
C LYS A 47 -7.64 23.29 -2.03
N GLN A 48 -8.48 23.70 -1.08
CA GLN A 48 -8.29 24.94 -0.34
C GLN A 48 -7.01 24.88 0.53
N TRP A 49 -6.77 23.77 1.23
CA TRP A 49 -5.55 23.57 2.02
C TRP A 49 -4.27 23.75 1.19
N LEU A 50 -4.20 23.12 0.01
CA LEU A 50 -3.06 23.27 -0.91
C LEU A 50 -2.93 24.70 -1.44
N SER A 51 -4.06 25.34 -1.76
CA SER A 51 -4.11 26.72 -2.29
C SER A 51 -3.67 27.74 -1.23
N ASP A 52 -3.95 27.48 0.05
CA ASP A 52 -3.47 28.26 1.20
C ASP A 52 -2.03 27.90 1.59
N GLY A 53 -1.34 27.12 0.75
CA GLY A 53 0.07 26.70 0.82
C GLY A 53 0.37 25.61 1.85
N GLY A 54 -0.64 24.93 2.38
CA GLY A 54 -0.45 23.72 3.17
C GLY A 54 0.11 22.58 2.33
N ASN A 55 0.72 21.59 2.99
CA ASN A 55 1.31 20.42 2.35
C ASN A 55 0.49 19.17 2.66
N VAL A 56 0.46 18.20 1.75
CA VAL A 56 -0.29 16.95 1.91
C VAL A 56 0.64 15.77 1.64
N CYS A 57 0.68 14.80 2.55
CA CYS A 57 1.25 13.48 2.31
C CYS A 57 0.14 12.44 2.46
N ILE A 58 -0.16 11.75 1.36
CA ILE A 58 -1.08 10.61 1.37
C ILE A 58 -0.30 9.35 1.67
N VAL A 59 -0.71 8.60 2.68
CA VAL A 59 -0.04 7.37 3.13
C VAL A 59 -0.99 6.20 3.03
N THR A 60 -0.82 5.38 1.99
CA THR A 60 -1.81 4.38 1.59
C THR A 60 -1.19 3.01 1.31
N THR A 61 -2.01 1.97 1.42
CA THR A 61 -1.68 0.63 0.91
C THR A 61 -1.99 0.48 -0.59
N ALA A 62 -2.62 1.48 -1.21
CA ALA A 62 -2.90 1.49 -2.63
C ALA A 62 -1.61 1.49 -3.47
N ASP A 63 -1.74 1.02 -4.70
CA ASP A 63 -0.70 1.07 -5.71
C ASP A 63 -0.79 2.38 -6.51
N LEU A 64 -0.28 2.37 -7.74
CA LEU A 64 -0.29 3.52 -8.65
C LEU A 64 -1.69 4.09 -8.96
N ARG A 65 -2.80 3.41 -8.60
CA ARG A 65 -4.15 3.98 -8.75
C ARG A 65 -4.33 5.34 -8.05
N VAL A 66 -3.53 5.62 -7.01
CA VAL A 66 -3.56 6.92 -6.32
C VAL A 66 -3.27 8.09 -7.27
N ILE A 67 -2.54 7.84 -8.36
CA ILE A 67 -2.24 8.86 -9.37
C ILE A 67 -3.52 9.36 -10.03
N ASP A 68 -4.35 8.45 -10.53
CA ASP A 68 -5.65 8.79 -11.13
C ASP A 68 -6.62 9.33 -10.08
N GLN A 69 -6.58 8.78 -8.87
CA GLN A 69 -7.52 9.15 -7.82
C GLN A 69 -7.22 10.50 -7.18
N VAL A 70 -5.96 10.92 -7.09
CA VAL A 70 -5.54 12.10 -6.32
C VAL A 70 -4.69 13.04 -7.15
N TYR A 71 -3.57 12.54 -7.68
CA TYR A 71 -2.58 13.40 -8.34
C TYR A 71 -3.21 14.16 -9.52
N HIS A 72 -3.84 13.46 -10.46
CA HIS A 72 -4.45 14.11 -11.63
C HIS A 72 -5.50 15.17 -11.26
N PRO A 73 -6.44 14.90 -10.34
CA PRO A 73 -7.35 15.92 -9.81
C PRO A 73 -6.72 17.15 -9.15
N LEU A 74 -5.57 17.01 -8.49
CA LEU A 74 -4.91 18.08 -7.74
C LEU A 74 -3.73 18.73 -8.48
N ARG A 75 -3.30 18.15 -9.61
CA ARG A 75 -2.11 18.54 -10.38
C ARG A 75 -2.02 20.03 -10.68
N SER A 76 -3.13 20.66 -11.03
CA SER A 76 -3.18 22.09 -11.38
C SER A 76 -2.98 23.05 -10.20
N LEU A 77 -2.97 22.53 -8.97
CA LEU A 77 -2.70 23.29 -7.74
C LEU A 77 -1.24 23.21 -7.32
N LEU A 78 -0.45 22.33 -7.96
CA LEU A 78 0.94 22.10 -7.62
C LEU A 78 1.82 23.06 -8.43
N LYS A 79 3.02 23.32 -7.91
CA LYS A 79 4.06 24.02 -8.66
C LYS A 79 4.78 23.05 -9.58
N THR A 80 5.36 23.58 -10.65
CA THR A 80 6.30 22.85 -11.49
C THR A 80 7.54 22.46 -10.69
N TYR A 81 8.27 21.46 -11.18
CA TYR A 81 9.54 21.08 -10.58
C TYR A 81 10.50 22.27 -10.51
N GLN A 82 10.61 23.03 -11.61
CA GLN A 82 11.53 24.17 -11.68
C GLN A 82 11.19 25.27 -10.67
N GLU A 83 9.91 25.60 -10.47
CA GLU A 83 9.50 26.58 -9.46
C GLU A 83 9.95 26.19 -8.04
N TYR A 84 9.88 24.91 -7.68
CA TYR A 84 10.39 24.45 -6.38
C TYR A 84 11.92 24.54 -6.27
N VAL A 85 12.63 24.26 -7.37
CA VAL A 85 14.09 24.39 -7.46
C VAL A 85 14.50 25.85 -7.29
N ASP A 86 13.80 26.77 -7.96
CA ASP A 86 14.05 28.20 -7.93
C ASP A 86 13.75 28.79 -6.54
N GLU A 87 12.65 28.38 -5.90
CA GLU A 87 12.34 28.77 -4.52
C GLU A 87 13.43 28.31 -3.54
N THR A 88 13.93 27.09 -3.74
CA THR A 88 15.01 26.54 -2.93
C THR A 88 16.32 27.28 -3.16
N ALA A 89 16.60 27.70 -4.40
CA ALA A 89 17.76 28.52 -4.74
C ALA A 89 17.66 29.93 -4.12
N ALA A 90 16.47 30.54 -4.20
CA ALA A 90 16.20 31.88 -3.68
C ALA A 90 16.21 31.95 -2.15
N ALA A 91 15.84 30.86 -1.46
CA ALA A 91 15.98 30.74 0.00
C ALA A 91 17.44 30.79 0.47
N GLY A 92 18.41 30.67 -0.45
CA GLY A 92 19.83 30.74 -0.18
C GLY A 92 20.41 29.44 0.40
N THR A 93 21.72 29.42 0.54
CA THR A 93 22.41 28.37 1.31
C THR A 93 22.05 28.57 2.79
N PRO A 94 21.66 27.52 3.54
CA PRO A 94 21.46 27.67 4.99
C PRO A 94 22.71 28.34 5.58
N LEU A 95 22.55 29.48 6.27
CA LEU A 95 23.63 30.13 7.00
C LEU A 95 24.32 29.06 7.86
N GLN A 96 25.67 29.08 7.90
CA GLN A 96 26.45 28.13 8.70
C GLN A 96 25.83 28.02 10.09
N ALA A 97 25.33 26.82 10.38
CA ALA A 97 24.57 26.52 11.56
C ALA A 97 25.52 26.47 12.77
N ASP A 98 25.65 27.59 13.47
CA ASP A 98 26.15 27.59 14.86
C ASP A 98 25.11 27.04 15.85
N GLU A 99 23.88 26.74 15.40
CA GLU A 99 22.88 26.03 16.19
C GLU A 99 22.15 24.97 15.34
N ALA A 100 21.93 23.79 15.93
CA ALA A 100 21.65 22.48 15.33
C ALA A 100 20.39 22.30 14.45
N THR A 101 19.81 23.36 13.89
CA THR A 101 18.70 23.28 12.94
C THR A 101 19.04 24.03 11.67
N ALA A 102 19.66 23.35 10.71
CA ALA A 102 19.71 23.84 9.33
C ALA A 102 18.27 24.12 8.87
N ALA A 103 17.91 25.40 8.72
CA ALA A 103 16.59 25.80 8.29
C ALA A 103 16.34 25.25 6.88
N GLN A 104 15.42 24.29 6.75
CA GLN A 104 14.96 23.86 5.44
C GLN A 104 14.18 25.02 4.78
N PRO A 105 14.23 25.15 3.44
CA PRO A 105 13.43 26.14 2.75
C PRO A 105 11.93 25.91 3.05
N PRO A 106 11.13 26.97 3.24
CA PRO A 106 9.71 26.85 3.54
C PRO A 106 8.99 26.11 2.41
N ARG A 107 8.17 25.13 2.78
CA ARG A 107 7.43 24.29 1.81
C ARG A 107 6.00 24.76 1.69
N ARG A 108 5.57 25.01 0.45
CA ARG A 108 4.22 25.49 0.13
C ARG A 108 3.58 24.63 -0.94
N GLY A 109 2.37 24.14 -0.65
CA GLY A 109 1.53 23.45 -1.64
C GLY A 109 2.08 22.12 -2.13
N CYS A 110 2.93 21.43 -1.36
CA CYS A 110 3.51 20.16 -1.79
C CYS A 110 2.51 19.00 -1.66
N LEU A 111 2.53 18.07 -2.62
CA LEU A 111 1.86 16.78 -2.54
C LEU A 111 2.89 15.65 -2.55
N LEU A 112 2.81 14.78 -1.55
CA LEU A 112 3.56 13.54 -1.46
C LEU A 112 2.63 12.34 -1.50
N LEU A 113 3.06 11.27 -2.17
CA LEU A 113 2.34 9.99 -2.21
C LEU A 113 3.24 8.89 -1.64
N SER A 114 2.95 8.47 -0.42
CA SER A 114 3.51 7.27 0.17
C SER A 114 2.60 6.08 -0.12
N ILE A 115 3.03 5.22 -1.03
CA ILE A 115 2.23 4.10 -1.53
C ILE A 115 2.79 2.75 -1.07
N TYR A 116 2.07 1.67 -1.33
CA TYR A 116 2.49 0.30 -0.98
C TYR A 116 2.84 0.14 0.50
N THR A 117 2.04 0.75 1.39
CA THR A 117 2.25 0.69 2.85
C THR A 117 3.59 1.32 3.26
N GLY A 118 4.00 2.40 2.60
CA GLY A 118 5.25 3.09 2.92
C GLY A 118 6.49 2.51 2.24
N ALA A 119 6.36 1.58 1.29
CA ALA A 119 7.52 1.10 0.55
C ALA A 119 8.14 2.18 -0.35
N VAL A 120 7.35 3.13 -0.84
CA VAL A 120 7.84 4.19 -1.73
C VAL A 120 7.24 5.53 -1.32
N LEU A 121 8.00 6.61 -1.54
CA LEU A 121 7.56 7.98 -1.37
C LEU A 121 7.81 8.75 -2.67
N TYR A 122 6.74 9.24 -3.26
CA TYR A 122 6.79 10.08 -4.45
C TYR A 122 6.54 11.54 -4.10
N TRP A 123 7.26 12.43 -4.76
CA TRP A 123 7.02 13.86 -4.79
C TRP A 123 6.30 14.23 -6.09
N CYS A 124 5.13 14.85 -5.96
CA CYS A 124 4.32 15.30 -7.07
C CYS A 124 4.50 16.80 -7.33
N THR A 125 4.72 17.16 -8.60
CA THR A 125 4.73 18.53 -9.11
C THR A 125 3.65 18.65 -10.20
N SER A 126 3.42 19.83 -10.76
CA SER A 126 2.44 19.98 -11.86
C SER A 126 2.91 19.35 -13.18
N ASP A 127 4.17 18.97 -13.32
CA ASP A 127 4.78 18.44 -14.55
C ASP A 127 5.33 17.01 -14.39
N CYS A 128 5.57 16.52 -13.17
CA CYS A 128 6.11 15.18 -12.96
C CYS A 128 5.75 14.56 -11.60
N ILE A 129 6.00 13.25 -11.50
CA ILE A 129 6.02 12.51 -10.24
C ILE A 129 7.40 11.86 -10.12
N ILE A 130 8.13 12.22 -9.06
CA ILE A 130 9.52 11.84 -8.83
C ILE A 130 9.58 10.92 -7.61
N MET A 131 10.17 9.72 -7.77
CA MET A 131 10.46 8.87 -6.63
C MET A 131 11.59 9.47 -5.79
N LEU A 132 11.43 9.52 -4.47
CA LEU A 132 12.50 9.90 -3.57
C LEU A 132 13.43 8.70 -3.33
N SER A 133 14.48 8.56 -4.15
CA SER A 133 15.45 7.47 -4.04
C SER A 133 16.13 7.40 -2.66
N GLU A 134 16.41 8.56 -2.06
CA GLU A 134 17.00 8.64 -0.72
C GLU A 134 16.09 8.07 0.36
N TYR A 135 14.77 8.23 0.22
CA TYR A 135 13.80 7.57 1.09
C TYR A 135 13.88 6.04 0.91
N VAL A 136 13.90 5.56 -0.33
CA VAL A 136 13.88 4.11 -0.61
C VAL A 136 15.16 3.40 -0.13
N ARG A 137 16.31 4.09 -0.15
CA ARG A 137 17.63 3.55 0.21
C ARG A 137 18.00 3.78 1.68
N ALA A 138 17.36 4.72 2.36
CA ALA A 138 17.67 5.07 3.75
C ALA A 138 17.46 3.90 4.71
N ALA A 139 18.15 3.95 5.84
CA ALA A 139 17.84 3.09 6.97
C ALA A 139 16.68 3.69 7.77
N HIS A 140 15.70 2.87 8.11
CA HIS A 140 14.51 3.28 8.84
C HIS A 140 14.39 2.55 10.16
N CYS A 141 13.82 3.18 11.19
CA CYS A 141 13.45 2.48 12.42
C CYS A 141 12.42 1.40 12.09
N ALA A 142 12.68 0.17 12.54
CA ALA A 142 11.69 -0.88 12.49
C ALA A 142 10.53 -0.56 13.43
N THR A 143 9.31 -0.92 13.05
CA THR A 143 8.17 -0.83 13.97
C THR A 143 8.37 -1.77 15.15
N ARG A 144 7.82 -1.41 16.32
CA ARG A 144 7.88 -2.26 17.52
C ARG A 144 7.36 -3.67 17.23
N GLU A 145 6.27 -3.79 16.47
CA GLU A 145 5.69 -5.08 16.10
C GLU A 145 6.63 -5.91 15.23
N SER A 146 7.37 -5.26 14.32
CA SER A 146 8.39 -5.93 13.50
C SER A 146 9.56 -6.43 14.33
N VAL A 147 10.00 -5.65 15.33
CA VAL A 147 11.06 -6.06 16.28
C VAL A 147 10.61 -7.26 17.11
N GLU A 148 9.40 -7.22 17.64
CA GLU A 148 8.82 -8.32 18.43
C GLU A 148 8.62 -9.58 17.58
N LEU A 149 8.17 -9.41 16.32
CA LEU A 149 8.04 -10.50 15.35
C LEU A 149 9.39 -11.14 15.04
N ALA A 150 10.41 -10.34 14.72
CA ALA A 150 11.75 -10.84 14.45
C ALA A 150 12.34 -11.57 15.68
N LYS A 151 12.16 -11.01 16.88
CA LYS A 151 12.57 -11.65 18.13
C LYS A 151 11.87 -13.00 18.33
N SER A 152 10.58 -13.09 18.06
CA SER A 152 9.81 -14.35 18.22
C SER A 152 10.31 -15.49 17.33
N TYR A 153 10.92 -15.16 16.19
CA TYR A 153 11.49 -16.12 15.24
C TYR A 153 13.02 -16.18 15.24
N GLN A 154 13.66 -15.57 16.24
CA GLN A 154 15.12 -15.52 16.41
C GLN A 154 15.84 -14.93 15.19
N VAL A 155 15.21 -13.95 14.55
CA VAL A 155 15.81 -13.20 13.43
C VAL A 155 16.50 -11.98 13.99
N ARG A 156 17.81 -11.91 13.77
CA ARG A 156 18.62 -10.75 14.16
C ARG A 156 18.30 -9.61 13.21
N MET A 157 17.69 -8.55 13.74
CA MET A 157 17.56 -7.30 13.01
C MET A 157 18.80 -6.43 13.23
N PRO A 158 19.21 -5.65 12.23
CA PRO A 158 20.28 -4.67 12.36
C PRO A 158 19.99 -3.65 13.45
N HIS A 159 21.04 -3.22 14.15
CA HIS A 159 20.98 -2.08 15.07
C HIS A 159 21.72 -0.89 14.46
N ALA A 160 21.14 0.29 14.57
CA ALA A 160 21.80 1.53 14.23
C ALA A 160 21.73 2.50 15.42
N THR A 161 22.75 3.35 15.53
CA THR A 161 22.73 4.43 16.51
C THR A 161 22.01 5.59 15.88
N LEU A 162 20.86 5.98 16.42
CA LEU A 162 20.12 7.13 15.93
C LEU A 162 20.48 8.38 16.71
N PHE A 163 20.41 9.50 16.00
CA PHE A 163 20.33 10.81 16.63
C PHE A 163 18.87 11.03 17.02
N VAL A 164 18.52 10.64 18.26
CA VAL A 164 17.19 10.92 18.79
C VAL A 164 17.13 12.40 19.13
N ASP A 165 16.34 13.16 18.37
CA ASP A 165 15.98 14.52 18.75
C ASP A 165 15.04 14.46 19.95
N GLY A 166 15.63 14.51 21.13
CA GLY A 166 14.90 14.49 22.39
C GLY A 166 14.40 15.86 22.84
N SER A 167 14.91 16.96 22.25
CA SER A 167 14.58 18.34 22.64
C SER A 167 15.55 19.35 22.01
N ASN A 168 15.69 19.46 20.69
CA ASN A 168 16.42 20.55 19.97
C ASN A 168 17.86 20.89 20.43
N LYS A 169 18.47 20.20 21.42
CA LYS A 169 19.69 20.65 22.12
C LYS A 169 20.70 19.56 22.46
N GLN A 170 20.32 18.28 22.45
CA GLN A 170 21.27 17.17 22.60
C GLN A 170 20.79 15.92 21.87
N LEU A 171 21.56 15.51 20.84
CA LEU A 171 21.37 14.25 20.16
C LEU A 171 21.81 13.11 21.10
N ARG A 172 20.87 12.29 21.56
CA ARG A 172 21.21 11.09 22.34
C ARG A 172 21.39 9.93 21.40
N SER A 173 22.57 9.32 21.45
CA SER A 173 22.85 8.01 20.85
C SER A 173 21.96 6.98 21.54
N GLN A 174 20.99 6.43 20.81
CA GLN A 174 20.22 5.27 21.25
C GLN A 174 20.33 4.17 20.20
N PRO A 175 20.64 2.92 20.61
CA PRO A 175 20.61 1.79 19.70
C PRO A 175 19.16 1.47 19.39
N GLU A 176 18.78 1.69 18.14
CA GLU A 176 17.45 1.34 17.63
C GLU A 176 17.57 0.21 16.62
N VAL A 177 16.51 -0.58 16.53
CA VAL A 177 16.42 -1.64 15.53
C VAL A 177 15.99 -1.03 14.21
N CYS A 178 16.77 -1.26 13.15
CA CYS A 178 16.54 -0.62 11.86
C CYS A 178 16.42 -1.63 10.72
N VAL A 179 15.88 -1.16 9.59
CA VAL A 179 15.81 -1.89 8.33
C VAL A 179 16.46 -1.06 7.23
N GLN A 180 17.25 -1.71 6.36
CA GLN A 180 17.94 -1.04 5.26
C GLN A 180 17.04 -0.92 4.06
N GLY A 181 16.68 0.30 3.67
CA GLY A 181 15.79 0.57 2.56
C GLY A 181 14.38 0.01 2.76
N THR A 182 13.45 0.46 1.93
CA THR A 182 12.01 0.21 2.12
C THR A 182 11.44 -0.87 1.21
N CYS A 183 12.17 -1.26 0.15
CA CYS A 183 11.72 -2.23 -0.84
C CYS A 183 12.33 -3.63 -0.62
N ILE A 184 11.65 -4.64 -1.14
CA ILE A 184 12.13 -6.03 -1.24
C ILE A 184 13.15 -6.09 -2.38
N ASP A 185 14.32 -6.69 -2.13
CA ASP A 185 15.31 -6.93 -3.17
C ASP A 185 14.90 -8.09 -4.09
N ALA A 186 15.40 -8.09 -5.32
CA ALA A 186 15.06 -9.08 -6.33
C ALA A 186 15.35 -10.53 -5.88
N ALA A 187 16.47 -10.78 -5.18
CA ALA A 187 16.81 -12.12 -4.73
C ALA A 187 15.83 -12.63 -3.67
N THR A 188 15.44 -11.77 -2.73
CA THR A 188 14.39 -12.05 -1.74
C THR A 188 13.04 -12.29 -2.41
N ALA A 189 12.66 -11.49 -3.40
CA ALA A 189 11.42 -11.67 -4.12
C ALA A 189 11.37 -12.99 -4.90
N CYS A 190 12.47 -13.41 -5.55
CA CYS A 190 12.55 -14.71 -6.21
C CYS A 190 12.37 -15.88 -5.23
N ARG A 191 13.04 -15.84 -4.06
CA ARG A 191 12.85 -16.85 -3.00
C ARG A 191 11.42 -16.86 -2.46
N LEU A 192 10.85 -15.67 -2.29
CA LEU A 192 9.48 -15.49 -1.83
C LEU A 192 8.47 -16.05 -2.83
N GLN A 193 8.64 -15.77 -4.13
CA GLN A 193 7.80 -16.28 -5.20
C GLN A 193 7.74 -17.82 -5.18
N ALA A 194 8.90 -18.49 -5.22
CA ALA A 194 8.97 -19.95 -5.21
C ALA A 194 8.29 -20.55 -3.96
N ARG A 195 8.45 -19.89 -2.80
CA ARG A 195 7.81 -20.31 -1.56
C ARG A 195 6.29 -20.14 -1.61
N ILE A 196 5.81 -19.00 -2.08
CA ILE A 196 4.37 -18.70 -2.22
C ILE A 196 3.72 -19.67 -3.21
N GLU A 197 4.37 -19.93 -4.35
CA GLU A 197 3.89 -20.92 -5.34
C GLU A 197 3.69 -22.29 -4.70
N SER A 198 4.66 -22.77 -3.92
CA SER A 198 4.53 -24.02 -3.17
C SER A 198 3.35 -23.99 -2.19
N ILE A 199 3.21 -22.93 -1.38
CA ILE A 199 2.11 -22.80 -0.41
C ILE A 199 0.75 -22.76 -1.14
N TYR A 200 0.67 -22.04 -2.26
CA TYR A 200 -0.55 -21.92 -3.03
C TYR A 200 -0.93 -23.23 -3.71
N LEU A 201 0.03 -24.03 -4.17
CA LEU A 201 -0.25 -25.37 -4.71
C LEU A 201 -0.77 -26.33 -3.62
N ASP A 202 -0.30 -26.21 -2.38
CA ASP A 202 -0.86 -26.98 -1.26
C ASP A 202 -2.31 -26.56 -0.97
N TYR A 203 -2.60 -25.26 -1.05
CA TYR A 203 -3.97 -24.76 -0.98
C TYR A 203 -4.84 -25.26 -2.15
N VAL A 204 -4.34 -25.21 -3.39
CA VAL A 204 -5.04 -25.75 -4.58
C VAL A 204 -5.36 -27.23 -4.39
N ARG A 205 -4.41 -28.02 -3.87
CA ARG A 205 -4.63 -29.45 -3.58
C ARG A 205 -5.79 -29.63 -2.60
N ASP A 206 -5.83 -28.87 -1.52
CA ASP A 206 -6.91 -28.95 -0.54
C ASP A 206 -8.28 -28.59 -1.15
N VAL A 207 -8.34 -27.53 -1.96
CA VAL A 207 -9.55 -27.12 -2.70
C VAL A 207 -10.02 -28.24 -3.63
N LEU A 208 -9.10 -28.78 -4.45
CA LEU A 208 -9.41 -29.86 -5.40
C LEU A 208 -9.83 -31.16 -4.70
N SER A 209 -9.24 -31.47 -3.55
CA SER A 209 -9.55 -32.69 -2.81
C SER A 209 -10.98 -32.68 -2.25
N GLY A 210 -11.50 -31.49 -1.89
CA GLY A 210 -12.76 -31.33 -1.18
C GLY A 210 -12.81 -31.97 0.22
N LYS A 211 -11.68 -32.50 0.73
CA LYS A 211 -11.64 -33.26 1.99
C LYS A 211 -11.72 -32.37 3.22
N ASP A 212 -11.13 -31.18 3.18
CA ASP A 212 -11.12 -30.26 4.31
C ASP A 212 -12.41 -29.39 4.34
N PRO A 213 -13.30 -29.57 5.33
CA PRO A 213 -14.51 -28.77 5.46
C PRO A 213 -14.21 -27.28 5.73
N THR A 214 -13.11 -26.96 6.40
CA THR A 214 -12.69 -25.57 6.70
C THR A 214 -12.36 -24.82 5.42
N VAL A 215 -11.68 -25.49 4.49
CA VAL A 215 -11.35 -24.92 3.17
C VAL A 215 -12.62 -24.68 2.38
N ARG A 216 -13.48 -25.69 2.23
CA ARG A 216 -14.75 -25.58 1.49
C ARG A 216 -15.64 -24.46 2.03
N GLU A 217 -15.79 -24.37 3.34
CA GLU A 217 -16.58 -23.31 3.96
C GLU A 217 -15.96 -21.93 3.74
N SER A 218 -14.63 -21.83 3.81
CA SER A 218 -13.92 -20.58 3.60
C SER A 218 -14.03 -20.06 2.16
N MET A 219 -14.17 -20.91 1.15
CA MET A 219 -14.35 -20.51 -0.25
C MET A 219 -15.63 -19.67 -0.46
N LYS A 220 -16.66 -19.88 0.35
CA LYS A 220 -17.92 -19.11 0.29
C LYS A 220 -17.72 -17.64 0.64
N TRP A 221 -16.68 -17.33 1.41
CA TRP A 221 -16.34 -15.98 1.86
C TRP A 221 -15.45 -15.23 0.88
N LEU A 222 -15.12 -15.84 -0.26
CA LEU A 222 -14.47 -15.12 -1.35
C LEU A 222 -15.39 -14.05 -1.94
N SER A 223 -14.83 -12.94 -2.40
CA SER A 223 -15.59 -11.98 -3.21
C SER A 223 -16.05 -12.63 -4.53
N GLN A 224 -17.12 -12.10 -5.13
CA GLN A 224 -17.65 -12.63 -6.39
C GLN A 224 -16.59 -12.73 -7.50
N ARG A 225 -15.65 -11.76 -7.55
CA ARG A 225 -14.49 -11.79 -8.47
C ARG A 225 -13.68 -13.08 -8.31
N TYR A 226 -13.28 -13.41 -7.08
CA TYR A 226 -12.44 -14.59 -6.83
C TYR A 226 -13.24 -15.90 -6.83
N GLN A 227 -14.53 -15.87 -6.52
CA GLN A 227 -15.40 -17.03 -6.72
C GLN A 227 -15.49 -17.42 -8.19
N ARG A 228 -15.67 -16.44 -9.08
CA ARG A 228 -15.65 -16.62 -10.54
C ARG A 228 -14.30 -17.14 -11.04
N MET A 229 -13.20 -16.60 -10.52
CA MET A 229 -11.84 -17.07 -10.84
C MET A 229 -11.68 -18.55 -10.52
N TRP A 230 -11.96 -18.95 -9.28
CA TRP A 230 -11.82 -20.34 -8.83
C TRP A 230 -12.76 -21.30 -9.55
N GLY A 231 -14.03 -20.94 -9.67
CA GLY A 231 -15.01 -21.76 -10.36
C GLY A 231 -14.64 -22.06 -11.82
N SER A 232 -14.11 -21.07 -12.53
CA SER A 232 -13.65 -21.24 -13.92
C SER A 232 -12.37 -22.06 -13.99
N LEU A 233 -11.43 -21.84 -13.05
CA LEU A 233 -10.19 -22.60 -12.98
C LEU A 233 -10.45 -24.09 -12.76
N LEU A 234 -11.36 -24.43 -11.84
CA LEU A 234 -11.73 -25.82 -11.56
C LEU A 234 -12.33 -26.51 -12.79
N GLN A 235 -13.28 -25.86 -13.47
CA GLN A 235 -13.86 -26.39 -14.69
C GLN A 235 -12.83 -26.56 -15.81
N TYR A 236 -11.91 -25.61 -15.96
CA TYR A 236 -10.84 -25.73 -16.94
C TYR A 236 -9.91 -26.91 -16.63
N LEU A 237 -9.56 -27.11 -15.34
CA LEU A 237 -8.75 -28.25 -14.90
C LEU A 237 -9.44 -29.60 -15.13
N ASP A 238 -10.75 -29.69 -14.94
CA ASP A 238 -11.54 -30.88 -15.29
C ASP A 238 -11.53 -31.14 -16.79
N LEU A 239 -11.75 -30.10 -17.59
CA LEU A 239 -11.79 -30.17 -19.04
C LEU A 239 -10.46 -30.68 -19.61
N ILE A 240 -9.33 -30.13 -19.14
CA ILE A 240 -8.00 -30.55 -19.63
C ILE A 240 -7.62 -31.94 -19.12
N TYR A 241 -7.94 -32.28 -17.86
CA TYR A 241 -7.73 -33.62 -17.33
C TYR A 241 -8.46 -34.68 -18.15
N ASN A 242 -9.75 -34.47 -18.45
CA ASN A 242 -10.55 -35.41 -19.24
C ASN A 242 -10.06 -35.55 -20.68
N ALA A 243 -9.58 -34.45 -21.28
CA ALA A 243 -9.01 -34.48 -22.63
C ALA A 243 -7.67 -35.24 -22.68
N VAL A 244 -6.81 -35.05 -21.68
CA VAL A 244 -5.47 -35.66 -21.64
C VAL A 244 -5.51 -37.12 -21.16
N VAL A 245 -6.21 -37.40 -20.07
CA VAL A 245 -6.19 -38.70 -19.39
C VAL A 245 -7.22 -39.66 -19.99
N HIS A 246 -8.45 -39.19 -20.22
CA HIS A 246 -9.54 -40.05 -20.67
C HIS A 246 -9.82 -39.98 -22.18
N ARG A 247 -9.16 -39.05 -22.90
CA ARG A 247 -9.36 -38.82 -24.35
C ARG A 247 -10.83 -38.57 -24.72
N HIS A 248 -11.63 -38.06 -23.78
CA HIS A 248 -13.04 -37.76 -24.00
C HIS A 248 -13.23 -36.50 -24.86
N THR A 249 -14.39 -36.42 -25.52
CA THR A 249 -14.83 -35.22 -26.24
C THR A 249 -14.95 -34.05 -25.26
N THR A 250 -14.43 -32.89 -25.63
CA THR A 250 -14.38 -31.72 -24.75
C THR A 250 -15.78 -31.15 -24.55
N SER A 251 -16.24 -31.13 -23.30
CA SER A 251 -17.42 -30.33 -22.92
C SER A 251 -17.13 -28.83 -23.11
N PRO A 252 -18.14 -28.00 -23.40
CA PRO A 252 -17.94 -26.56 -23.51
C PRO A 252 -17.52 -25.97 -22.17
N LEU A 253 -16.50 -25.10 -22.18
CA LEU A 253 -16.08 -24.36 -20.99
C LEU A 253 -17.11 -23.28 -20.64
N LEU A 254 -17.78 -23.44 -19.49
CA LEU A 254 -18.76 -22.49 -18.97
C LEU A 254 -18.05 -21.52 -18.00
N LEU A 255 -18.15 -20.22 -18.29
CA LEU A 255 -17.49 -19.16 -17.52
C LEU A 255 -18.54 -18.19 -16.96
N GLY A 256 -18.19 -17.42 -15.93
CA GLY A 256 -19.07 -16.40 -15.35
C GLY A 256 -19.92 -16.93 -14.19
N GLU A 257 -21.24 -16.76 -14.25
CA GLU A 257 -22.13 -17.12 -13.12
C GLU A 257 -22.22 -18.62 -12.87
N THR A 258 -22.19 -19.42 -13.93
CA THR A 258 -22.10 -20.88 -13.86
C THR A 258 -20.83 -21.34 -13.14
N ALA A 259 -19.72 -20.62 -13.28
CA ALA A 259 -18.50 -20.88 -12.55
C ALA A 259 -18.66 -20.65 -11.04
N THR A 260 -19.36 -19.59 -10.63
CA THR A 260 -19.68 -19.39 -9.20
C THR A 260 -20.49 -20.56 -8.65
N GLN A 261 -21.48 -21.05 -9.41
CA GLN A 261 -22.29 -22.21 -9.01
C GLN A 261 -21.44 -23.48 -8.88
N ALA A 262 -20.51 -23.72 -9.82
CA ALA A 262 -19.58 -24.85 -9.74
C ALA A 262 -18.72 -24.81 -8.46
N LEU A 263 -18.22 -23.63 -8.10
CA LEU A 263 -17.48 -23.45 -6.84
C LEU A 263 -18.38 -23.70 -5.61
N MET A 264 -19.61 -23.19 -5.60
CA MET A 264 -20.54 -23.44 -4.48
C MET A 264 -20.93 -24.91 -4.38
N ALA A 265 -21.02 -25.60 -5.52
CA ALA A 265 -21.33 -27.01 -5.54
C ALA A 265 -20.22 -27.85 -4.92
N LEU A 266 -18.94 -27.43 -4.92
CA LEU A 266 -17.86 -28.13 -4.21
C LEU A 266 -18.15 -28.37 -2.72
N ALA A 267 -19.00 -27.54 -2.08
CA ALA A 267 -19.43 -27.77 -0.71
C ALA A 267 -20.20 -29.08 -0.53
N HIS A 268 -20.85 -29.57 -1.59
CA HIS A 268 -21.76 -30.71 -1.59
C HIS A 268 -21.21 -31.94 -2.33
N HIS A 269 -20.11 -31.80 -3.09
CA HIS A 269 -19.51 -32.93 -3.80
C HIS A 269 -18.76 -33.86 -2.84
N SER A 270 -18.74 -35.15 -3.19
CA SER A 270 -17.86 -36.14 -2.55
C SER A 270 -16.39 -35.78 -2.78
N ALA A 271 -15.50 -36.30 -1.91
CA ALA A 271 -14.07 -36.15 -2.09
C ALA A 271 -13.64 -36.61 -3.50
N ALA A 272 -12.80 -35.82 -4.15
CA ALA A 272 -12.31 -36.13 -5.49
C ALA A 272 -11.36 -37.33 -5.47
N ASP A 273 -11.26 -38.02 -6.62
CA ASP A 273 -10.27 -39.07 -6.83
C ASP A 273 -8.84 -38.52 -6.59
N PRO A 274 -8.06 -39.12 -5.66
CA PRO A 274 -6.70 -38.67 -5.36
C PRO A 274 -5.77 -38.61 -6.58
N ALA A 275 -5.92 -39.53 -7.54
CA ALA A 275 -5.08 -39.54 -8.74
C ALA A 275 -5.39 -38.34 -9.65
N ALA A 276 -6.67 -38.03 -9.85
CA ALA A 276 -7.11 -36.82 -10.55
C ALA A 276 -6.62 -35.53 -9.86
N VAL A 277 -6.66 -35.47 -8.52
CA VAL A 277 -6.16 -34.31 -7.76
C VAL A 277 -4.67 -34.10 -7.99
N GLU A 278 -3.84 -35.14 -7.82
CA GLU A 278 -2.39 -35.01 -8.00
C GLU A 278 -2.01 -34.70 -9.45
N TRP A 279 -2.75 -35.23 -10.44
CA TRP A 279 -2.53 -34.85 -11.83
C TRP A 279 -2.76 -33.35 -12.05
N LYS A 280 -3.87 -32.79 -11.55
CA LYS A 280 -4.23 -31.37 -11.73
C LYS A 280 -3.25 -30.44 -11.00
N VAL A 281 -2.80 -30.84 -9.80
CA VAL A 281 -1.75 -30.12 -9.07
C VAL A 281 -0.43 -30.19 -9.84
N GLY A 282 -0.07 -31.35 -10.39
CA GLY A 282 1.10 -31.53 -11.24
C GLY A 282 1.06 -30.68 -12.50
N TYR A 283 -0.11 -30.60 -13.15
CA TYR A 283 -0.37 -29.74 -14.30
C TYR A 283 -0.10 -28.27 -13.98
N LEU A 284 -0.61 -27.74 -12.85
CA LEU A 284 -0.32 -26.36 -12.46
C LEU A 284 1.14 -26.16 -12.06
N ARG A 285 1.75 -27.15 -11.39
CA ARG A 285 3.16 -27.09 -10.95
C ARG A 285 4.14 -27.01 -12.12
N SER A 286 3.88 -27.70 -13.24
CA SER A 286 4.77 -27.65 -14.41
C SER A 286 4.75 -26.30 -15.13
N ARG A 287 3.80 -25.41 -14.78
CA ARG A 287 3.63 -24.08 -15.38
C ARG A 287 4.15 -23.02 -14.41
N HIS A 288 5.48 -22.93 -14.30
CA HIS A 288 6.20 -22.08 -13.34
C HIS A 288 5.85 -20.58 -13.35
N SER A 289 5.18 -20.07 -14.39
CA SER A 289 4.71 -18.68 -14.49
C SER A 289 3.19 -18.52 -14.40
N PHE A 290 2.43 -19.58 -14.12
CA PHE A 290 0.96 -19.54 -14.12
C PHE A 290 0.44 -18.45 -13.19
N LEU A 291 0.89 -18.41 -11.93
CA LEU A 291 0.37 -17.45 -10.95
C LEU A 291 0.69 -16.00 -11.34
N THR A 292 1.89 -15.72 -11.86
CA THR A 292 2.31 -14.37 -12.24
C THR A 292 1.67 -13.91 -13.54
N THR A 293 1.57 -14.80 -14.53
CA THR A 293 0.97 -14.53 -15.84
C THR A 293 -0.50 -14.12 -15.72
N PHE A 294 -1.26 -14.80 -14.86
CA PHE A 294 -2.66 -14.47 -14.61
C PHE A 294 -2.85 -13.38 -13.53
N GLY A 295 -1.77 -12.89 -12.91
CA GLY A 295 -1.86 -11.89 -11.86
C GLY A 295 -2.49 -12.39 -10.55
N ILE A 296 -2.51 -13.72 -10.33
CA ILE A 296 -2.85 -14.34 -9.04
C ILE A 296 -1.73 -14.03 -8.04
N LEU A 297 -0.48 -14.10 -8.48
CA LEU A 297 0.69 -13.60 -7.76
C LEU A 297 1.18 -12.34 -8.47
N ARG A 298 1.13 -11.19 -7.81
CA ARG A 298 1.60 -9.91 -8.34
C ARG A 298 2.90 -9.53 -7.69
N ILE A 299 3.87 -9.11 -8.50
CA ILE A 299 5.13 -8.52 -8.03
C ILE A 299 5.06 -7.05 -8.44
N GLU A 300 4.94 -6.15 -7.45
CA GLU A 300 4.77 -4.73 -7.70
C GLU A 300 6.15 -4.07 -7.75
N HIS A 301 6.59 -3.72 -8.95
CA HIS A 301 7.83 -3.01 -9.19
C HIS A 301 7.66 -1.51 -8.94
N VAL A 302 8.75 -0.85 -8.56
CA VAL A 302 8.79 0.59 -8.35
C VAL A 302 9.26 1.29 -9.61
N ASP A 303 8.46 2.24 -10.10
CA ASP A 303 8.86 3.15 -11.17
C ASP A 303 9.61 4.35 -10.57
N SER A 304 10.85 4.60 -11.02
CA SER A 304 11.67 5.70 -10.50
C SER A 304 11.16 7.08 -10.93
N HIS A 305 10.58 7.17 -12.12
CA HIS A 305 10.02 8.40 -12.68
C HIS A 305 8.72 8.12 -13.43
N VAL A 306 7.69 8.92 -13.11
CA VAL A 306 6.46 8.98 -13.91
C VAL A 306 6.33 10.41 -14.43
N CYS A 307 6.89 10.64 -15.62
CA CYS A 307 6.82 11.93 -16.30
C CYS A 307 5.54 12.03 -17.14
N TYR A 308 4.86 13.18 -17.05
CA TYR A 308 3.74 13.49 -17.94
C TYR A 308 4.21 14.55 -18.91
N ALA A 309 4.38 14.17 -20.18
CA ALA A 309 4.57 15.17 -21.23
C ALA A 309 3.44 16.21 -21.10
N GLU A 310 3.79 17.48 -20.96
CA GLU A 310 2.85 18.56 -21.13
C GLU A 310 2.22 18.39 -22.51
N ALA A 311 0.92 18.13 -22.56
CA ALA A 311 0.19 18.34 -23.79
C ALA A 311 0.21 19.86 -24.00
N ASP A 312 0.90 20.31 -25.05
CA ASP A 312 1.17 21.71 -25.39
C ASP A 312 0.08 22.66 -24.88
N THR A 313 0.48 23.53 -23.98
CA THR A 313 -0.30 24.66 -23.52
C THR A 313 -0.73 25.53 -24.70
N GLY A 314 -2.03 25.51 -25.03
CA GLY A 314 -2.70 26.65 -25.67
C GLY A 314 -3.34 26.42 -27.04
N MET A 315 -3.09 25.32 -27.72
CA MET A 315 -3.94 24.85 -28.82
C MET A 315 -4.67 23.61 -28.35
N PRO A 316 -5.96 23.40 -28.70
CA PRO A 316 -6.56 22.08 -28.54
C PRO A 316 -5.72 21.13 -29.40
N GLN A 317 -4.71 20.48 -28.81
CA GLN A 317 -4.06 19.36 -29.46
C GLN A 317 -5.21 18.43 -29.84
N PRO A 318 -5.30 18.01 -31.13
CA PRO A 318 -6.26 16.99 -31.51
C PRO A 318 -6.02 15.88 -30.51
N MET A 319 -7.06 15.52 -29.73
CA MET A 319 -6.99 14.41 -28.78
C MET A 319 -6.06 13.38 -29.40
N ARG A 320 -4.89 13.06 -28.81
CA ARG A 320 -4.25 11.79 -29.17
C ARG A 320 -5.39 10.80 -29.14
N PRO A 321 -5.82 10.26 -30.29
CA PRO A 321 -7.19 9.77 -30.40
C PRO A 321 -7.42 8.84 -29.24
N ARG A 322 -8.55 8.97 -28.52
CA ARG A 322 -8.92 7.95 -27.51
C ARG A 322 -8.73 6.54 -28.07
N ASP A 323 -8.82 6.43 -29.39
CA ASP A 323 -8.49 5.30 -30.23
C ASP A 323 -7.04 4.80 -30.09
N ILE A 324 -5.98 5.64 -30.04
CA ILE A 324 -4.60 5.15 -29.84
C ILE A 324 -4.44 4.50 -28.46
N LYS A 325 -4.85 5.17 -27.37
CA LYS A 325 -4.75 4.57 -26.02
C LYS A 325 -5.59 3.29 -25.92
N ARG A 326 -6.77 3.26 -26.55
CA ARG A 326 -7.63 2.06 -26.62
C ARG A 326 -6.99 0.96 -27.46
N GLN A 327 -6.40 1.30 -28.60
CA GLN A 327 -5.70 0.37 -29.49
C GLN A 327 -4.48 -0.22 -28.78
N THR A 328 -3.66 0.59 -28.09
CA THR A 328 -2.53 0.10 -27.30
C THR A 328 -3.00 -0.85 -26.19
N LYS A 329 -4.03 -0.47 -25.42
CA LYS A 329 -4.58 -1.36 -24.37
C LYS A 329 -5.19 -2.64 -24.94
N ALA A 330 -5.87 -2.56 -26.08
CA ALA A 330 -6.45 -3.73 -26.74
C ALA A 330 -5.34 -4.67 -27.27
N ALA A 331 -4.28 -4.12 -27.85
CA ALA A 331 -3.13 -4.88 -28.32
C ALA A 331 -2.36 -5.52 -27.16
N GLU A 332 -2.07 -4.77 -26.09
CA GLU A 332 -1.47 -5.30 -24.86
C GLU A 332 -2.33 -6.43 -24.27
N ARG A 333 -3.65 -6.24 -24.21
CA ARG A 333 -4.58 -7.27 -23.76
C ARG A 333 -4.54 -8.51 -24.65
N GLU A 334 -4.62 -8.35 -25.97
CA GLU A 334 -4.57 -9.49 -26.90
C GLU A 334 -3.26 -10.28 -26.76
N GLN A 335 -2.15 -9.56 -26.60
CA GLN A 335 -0.84 -10.15 -26.36
C GLN A 335 -0.78 -10.92 -25.04
N LEU A 336 -1.32 -10.34 -23.95
CA LEU A 336 -1.46 -11.02 -22.66
C LEU A 336 -2.28 -12.30 -22.78
N VAL A 337 -3.40 -12.25 -23.49
CA VAL A 337 -4.28 -13.42 -23.69
C VAL A 337 -3.57 -14.51 -24.49
N SER A 338 -2.87 -14.14 -25.55
CA SER A 338 -2.08 -15.07 -26.36
C SER A 338 -1.01 -15.78 -25.52
N TYR A 339 -0.22 -15.02 -24.76
CA TYR A 339 0.80 -15.57 -23.89
C TYR A 339 0.21 -16.45 -22.77
N ALA A 340 -0.86 -15.99 -22.13
CA ALA A 340 -1.56 -16.75 -21.12
C ALA A 340 -2.10 -18.08 -21.65
N ALA A 341 -2.61 -18.11 -22.90
CA ALA A 341 -3.03 -19.35 -23.55
C ALA A 341 -1.84 -20.29 -23.82
N GLN A 342 -0.68 -19.77 -24.20
CA GLN A 342 0.56 -20.56 -24.36
C GLN A 342 0.99 -21.18 -23.03
N VAL A 343 0.96 -20.42 -21.92
CA VAL A 343 1.28 -20.94 -20.58
C VAL A 343 0.34 -22.07 -20.18
N LEU A 344 -0.97 -21.96 -20.48
CA LEU A 344 -1.93 -23.03 -20.20
C LEU A 344 -1.68 -24.29 -21.07
N LEU A 345 -1.31 -24.12 -22.34
CA LEU A 345 -1.04 -25.24 -23.25
C LEU A 345 0.39 -25.80 -23.18
N ALA A 346 1.29 -25.19 -22.41
CA ALA A 346 2.66 -25.66 -22.25
C ALA A 346 2.72 -27.15 -21.86
N ASP A 347 3.58 -27.93 -22.51
CA ASP A 347 3.74 -29.38 -22.29
C ASP A 347 2.49 -30.25 -22.58
N VAL A 348 1.42 -29.69 -23.14
CA VAL A 348 0.26 -30.47 -23.61
C VAL A 348 0.58 -31.05 -24.99
N PRO A 349 0.34 -32.36 -25.24
CA PRO A 349 0.56 -32.94 -26.55
C PRO A 349 -0.13 -32.15 -27.68
N PRO A 350 0.54 -31.87 -28.82
CA PRO A 350 0.01 -30.98 -29.86
C PRO A 350 -1.39 -31.39 -30.39
N THR A 351 -1.65 -32.69 -30.47
CA THR A 351 -2.93 -33.26 -30.91
C THR A 351 -4.09 -32.99 -29.94
N ILE A 352 -3.78 -32.78 -28.67
CA ILE A 352 -4.74 -32.43 -27.61
C ILE A 352 -4.81 -30.91 -27.49
N ALA A 353 -3.67 -30.22 -27.58
CA ALA A 353 -3.58 -28.77 -27.54
C ALA A 353 -4.46 -28.12 -28.62
N SER A 354 -4.46 -28.65 -29.86
CA SER A 354 -5.32 -28.16 -30.93
C SER A 354 -6.82 -28.28 -30.62
N LYS A 355 -7.24 -29.38 -29.98
CA LYS A 355 -8.62 -29.60 -29.52
C LYS A 355 -9.01 -28.66 -28.37
N LEU A 356 -8.03 -28.26 -27.55
CA LEU A 356 -8.22 -27.40 -26.37
C LEU A 356 -8.02 -25.92 -26.66
N ALA A 357 -7.51 -25.55 -27.84
CA ALA A 357 -7.08 -24.19 -28.15
C ALA A 357 -8.19 -23.15 -27.92
N ALA A 358 -9.39 -23.38 -28.45
CA ALA A 358 -10.51 -22.45 -28.30
C ALA A 358 -10.94 -22.26 -26.83
N ALA A 359 -11.07 -23.36 -26.07
CA ALA A 359 -11.42 -23.32 -24.65
C ALA A 359 -10.32 -22.62 -23.82
N THR A 360 -9.07 -22.86 -24.18
CA THR A 360 -7.90 -22.27 -23.50
C THR A 360 -7.77 -20.78 -23.77
N SER A 361 -7.94 -20.33 -25.00
CA SER A 361 -7.98 -18.90 -25.33
C SER A 361 -9.15 -18.20 -24.63
N LYS A 362 -10.31 -18.85 -24.54
CA LYS A 362 -11.47 -18.32 -23.79
C LYS A 362 -11.17 -18.20 -22.29
N MET A 363 -10.53 -19.20 -21.70
CA MET A 363 -10.11 -19.18 -20.29
C MET A 363 -9.06 -18.09 -20.04
N ALA A 364 -8.07 -17.98 -20.92
CA ALA A 364 -7.02 -16.97 -20.85
C ALA A 364 -7.60 -15.55 -20.90
N ALA A 365 -8.46 -15.28 -21.88
CA ALA A 365 -9.18 -14.01 -22.00
C ALA A 365 -9.97 -13.68 -20.73
N PHE A 366 -10.72 -14.66 -20.21
CA PHE A 366 -11.50 -14.48 -19.00
C PHE A 366 -10.65 -14.14 -17.78
N LEU A 367 -9.54 -14.86 -17.55
CA LEU A 367 -8.67 -14.58 -16.41
C LEU A 367 -7.94 -13.24 -16.56
N VAL A 368 -7.47 -12.88 -17.76
CA VAL A 368 -6.84 -11.58 -18.03
C VAL A 368 -7.83 -10.45 -17.78
N ASP A 369 -9.07 -10.56 -18.24
CA ASP A 369 -10.11 -9.56 -17.99
C ASP A 369 -10.51 -9.50 -16.51
N LEU A 370 -10.60 -10.67 -15.87
CA LEU A 370 -11.04 -10.76 -14.49
C LEU A 370 -9.98 -10.29 -13.51
N LEU A 371 -8.70 -10.55 -13.76
CA LEU A 371 -7.60 -10.28 -12.82
C LEU A 371 -6.72 -9.10 -13.22
N GLU A 372 -6.87 -8.59 -14.45
CA GLU A 372 -6.16 -7.41 -14.97
C GLU A 372 -4.65 -7.46 -14.66
N PRO A 373 -3.92 -8.51 -15.09
CA PRO A 373 -2.48 -8.59 -14.88
C PRO A 373 -1.78 -7.41 -15.59
N LYS A 374 -0.72 -6.88 -14.97
CA LYS A 374 0.09 -5.82 -15.56
C LYS A 374 1.04 -6.42 -16.60
N MET A 375 1.09 -5.84 -17.81
CA MET A 375 2.01 -6.25 -18.88
C MET A 375 3.48 -6.25 -18.43
N GLN A 376 3.83 -5.34 -17.51
CA GLN A 376 5.18 -5.26 -16.94
C GLN A 376 5.61 -6.54 -16.21
N ASN A 377 4.66 -7.32 -15.69
CA ASN A 377 4.91 -8.55 -14.94
C ASN A 377 5.06 -9.79 -15.83
N VAL A 378 4.81 -9.63 -17.13
CA VAL A 378 5.06 -10.69 -18.11
C VAL A 378 6.57 -10.84 -18.26
N PRO A 379 7.12 -12.07 -18.16
CA PRO A 379 8.56 -12.30 -18.17
C PRO A 379 9.28 -11.57 -19.31
N TRP A 380 10.48 -11.07 -19.00
CA TRP A 380 11.40 -10.41 -19.94
C TRP A 380 11.60 -11.18 -21.26
N GLN A 381 11.48 -12.51 -21.23
CA GLN A 381 11.55 -13.40 -22.40
C GLN A 381 10.54 -13.03 -23.50
N MET A 382 9.39 -12.43 -23.17
CA MET A 382 8.49 -11.86 -24.19
C MET A 382 9.01 -10.55 -24.77
N ARG A 383 9.68 -9.71 -23.97
CA ARG A 383 10.25 -8.44 -24.45
C ARG A 383 11.39 -8.67 -25.44
N GLU A 384 12.24 -9.69 -25.21
CA GLU A 384 13.28 -10.08 -26.16
C GLU A 384 12.71 -10.60 -27.48
N ALA A 385 11.67 -11.44 -27.44
CA ALA A 385 10.99 -11.92 -28.65
C ALA A 385 10.37 -10.78 -29.49
N ILE A 386 9.91 -9.69 -28.85
CA ILE A 386 9.32 -8.50 -29.51
C ILE A 386 10.41 -7.62 -30.14
N LEU A 387 11.54 -7.42 -29.44
CA LEU A 387 12.65 -6.63 -29.97
C LEU A 387 13.24 -7.29 -31.24
N SER A 388 13.31 -8.62 -31.26
CA SER A 388 13.75 -9.37 -32.46
C SER A 388 12.80 -9.31 -33.66
N VAL A 389 11.52 -8.95 -33.47
CA VAL A 389 10.55 -8.82 -34.59
C VAL A 389 10.52 -7.38 -35.14
N THR A 390 10.97 -6.39 -34.35
CA THR A 390 10.91 -4.97 -34.74
C THR A 390 12.26 -4.46 -35.28
N GLU A 391 13.38 -5.15 -35.03
CA GLU A 391 14.74 -4.77 -35.46
C GLU A 391 15.29 -5.56 -36.67
N VAL A 392 14.44 -6.19 -37.48
CA VAL A 392 14.88 -6.73 -38.78
C VAL A 392 14.92 -5.59 -39.80
N ASN A 393 15.94 -4.70 -39.72
CA ASN A 393 16.50 -3.91 -40.84
C ASN A 393 17.61 -2.91 -40.46
N ALA A 394 18.16 -2.92 -39.24
CA ALA A 394 19.35 -2.12 -38.92
C ALA A 394 20.63 -2.99 -38.94
N PRO A 395 21.72 -2.57 -39.62
CA PRO A 395 22.97 -3.32 -39.63
C PRO A 395 23.60 -3.34 -38.23
N PHE A 396 23.87 -4.55 -37.73
CA PHE A 396 24.50 -4.84 -36.45
C PHE A 396 25.90 -4.20 -36.37
N HIS A 397 26.01 -3.08 -35.66
CA HIS A 397 27.26 -2.68 -35.03
C HIS A 397 27.31 -3.28 -33.62
N SER A 398 28.44 -3.90 -33.30
CA SER A 398 28.72 -4.51 -32.00
C SER A 398 28.70 -3.46 -30.89
N HIS A 399 27.52 -3.17 -30.35
CA HIS A 399 27.39 -2.43 -29.11
C HIS A 399 27.58 -3.40 -27.94
N SER A 400 28.60 -3.14 -27.14
CA SER A 400 28.73 -3.67 -25.79
C SER A 400 27.40 -3.48 -25.06
N VAL A 401 26.85 -4.59 -24.55
CA VAL A 401 25.71 -4.55 -23.63
C VAL A 401 26.09 -3.59 -22.50
N PRO A 402 25.35 -2.48 -22.30
CA PRO A 402 25.67 -1.58 -21.20
C PRO A 402 25.61 -2.41 -19.92
N ALA A 403 26.66 -2.34 -19.10
CA ALA A 403 26.55 -2.75 -17.71
C ALA A 403 25.29 -2.07 -17.17
N TRP A 404 24.36 -2.88 -16.68
CA TRP A 404 23.14 -2.36 -16.06
C TRP A 404 23.60 -1.31 -15.05
N PRO A 405 23.09 -0.07 -15.08
CA PRO A 405 23.28 0.79 -13.93
C PRO A 405 22.81 -0.01 -12.70
N ASP A 406 23.41 0.22 -11.53
CA ASP A 406 23.07 -0.38 -10.22
C ASP A 406 21.60 -0.15 -9.77
N ASP A 407 20.69 0.07 -10.72
CA ASP A 407 19.23 0.08 -10.62
C ASP A 407 18.73 -1.34 -10.34
N VAL A 408 19.10 -1.85 -9.17
CA VAL A 408 18.50 -3.04 -8.56
C VAL A 408 17.00 -2.81 -8.56
N ALA A 409 16.27 -3.60 -9.34
CA ALA A 409 14.81 -3.50 -9.43
C ALA A 409 14.21 -3.58 -8.02
N ASN A 410 13.73 -2.44 -7.52
CA ASN A 410 13.10 -2.34 -6.21
C ASN A 410 11.68 -2.88 -6.31
N ILE A 411 11.36 -3.90 -5.50
CA ILE A 411 10.02 -4.50 -5.45
C ILE A 411 9.33 -3.93 -4.22
N ALA A 412 8.27 -3.14 -4.43
CA ALA A 412 7.55 -2.51 -3.33
C ALA A 412 6.84 -3.54 -2.44
N GLN A 413 6.14 -4.48 -3.08
CA GLN A 413 5.42 -5.55 -2.41
C GLN A 413 5.13 -6.72 -3.36
N VAL A 414 4.80 -7.88 -2.78
CA VAL A 414 4.27 -9.04 -3.50
C VAL A 414 2.85 -9.31 -3.00
N ILE A 415 1.91 -9.64 -3.87
CA ILE A 415 0.50 -9.85 -3.51
C ILE A 415 0.03 -11.20 -4.04
N LEU A 416 -0.47 -12.06 -3.17
CA LEU A 416 -1.17 -13.29 -3.53
C LEU A 416 -2.68 -13.05 -3.46
N LEU A 417 -3.41 -13.35 -4.53
CA LEU A 417 -4.86 -13.18 -4.64
C LEU A 417 -5.60 -14.52 -4.56
N GLY A 418 -6.90 -14.45 -4.29
CA GLY A 418 -7.81 -15.61 -4.31
C GLY A 418 -7.69 -16.53 -3.09
N LEU A 419 -7.04 -16.08 -2.00
CA LEU A 419 -6.95 -16.83 -0.76
C LEU A 419 -7.90 -16.21 0.30
N PRO A 420 -8.91 -16.95 0.80
CA PRO A 420 -9.79 -16.45 1.85
C PRO A 420 -9.01 -16.08 3.11
N LEU A 421 -9.38 -14.95 3.74
CA LEU A 421 -8.72 -14.45 4.95
C LEU A 421 -8.64 -15.51 6.07
N ARG A 422 -9.69 -16.32 6.22
CA ARG A 422 -9.78 -17.39 7.23
C ARG A 422 -8.74 -18.49 7.07
N LEU A 423 -8.22 -18.69 5.86
CA LEU A 423 -7.24 -19.72 5.56
C LEU A 423 -5.79 -19.23 5.72
N PHE A 424 -5.57 -17.95 6.01
CA PHE A 424 -4.21 -17.41 6.18
C PHE A 424 -3.42 -18.17 7.23
N SER A 425 -3.95 -18.34 8.44
CA SER A 425 -3.23 -19.04 9.51
C SER A 425 -2.95 -20.51 9.18
N LYS A 426 -3.84 -21.18 8.42
CA LYS A 426 -3.63 -22.56 8.00
C LYS A 426 -2.39 -22.69 7.11
N TYR A 427 -2.25 -21.80 6.12
CA TYR A 427 -1.22 -21.93 5.08
C TYR A 427 0.05 -21.13 5.35
N PHE A 428 0.01 -20.07 6.16
CA PHE A 428 1.17 -19.18 6.36
C PHE A 428 1.80 -19.29 7.74
N ARG A 429 1.10 -19.81 8.76
CA ARG A 429 1.64 -19.86 10.14
C ARG A 429 2.91 -20.71 10.22
N SER A 430 2.93 -21.89 9.59
CA SER A 430 4.11 -22.77 9.53
C SER A 430 5.29 -22.15 8.76
N HIS A 431 5.02 -21.17 7.89
CA HIS A 431 6.02 -20.50 7.07
C HIS A 431 6.46 -19.14 7.62
N ALA A 432 5.81 -18.64 8.68
CA ALA A 432 6.08 -17.31 9.24
C ALA A 432 7.55 -17.12 9.61
N ALA A 433 8.18 -18.11 10.24
CA ALA A 433 9.61 -18.07 10.57
C ALA A 433 10.50 -17.92 9.33
N ALA A 434 10.20 -18.65 8.26
CA ALA A 434 10.96 -18.59 7.01
C ALA A 434 10.76 -17.24 6.30
N LEU A 435 9.53 -16.72 6.27
CA LEU A 435 9.20 -15.43 5.68
C LEU A 435 9.91 -14.29 6.41
N VAL A 436 9.88 -14.30 7.75
CA VAL A 436 10.56 -13.29 8.58
C VAL A 436 12.09 -13.37 8.41
N ARG A 437 12.67 -14.57 8.29
CA ARG A 437 14.10 -14.75 7.97
C ARG A 437 14.47 -14.23 6.59
N CYS A 438 13.55 -14.32 5.63
CA CYS A 438 13.70 -13.68 4.32
C CYS A 438 13.51 -12.16 4.37
N GLY A 439 13.26 -11.55 5.54
CA GLY A 439 13.08 -10.10 5.67
C GLY A 439 11.71 -9.60 5.20
N VAL A 440 10.70 -10.47 5.14
CA VAL A 440 9.35 -10.10 4.70
C VAL A 440 8.29 -10.42 5.75
N ASN A 441 7.27 -9.57 5.83
CA ASN A 441 6.08 -9.77 6.64
C ASN A 441 4.89 -10.11 5.74
N ALA A 442 4.16 -11.17 6.09
CA ALA A 442 2.94 -11.57 5.39
C ALA A 442 1.71 -11.00 6.11
N MET A 443 1.00 -10.10 5.43
CA MET A 443 -0.15 -9.38 5.94
C MET A 443 -1.43 -9.94 5.30
N PRO A 444 -2.32 -10.56 6.10
CA PRO A 444 -3.57 -11.08 5.58
C PRO A 444 -4.54 -9.94 5.23
N GLN A 445 -5.17 -10.03 4.07
CA GLN A 445 -6.16 -9.08 3.58
C GLN A 445 -7.42 -9.83 3.07
N PRO A 446 -8.58 -9.15 2.90
CA PRO A 446 -9.76 -9.79 2.33
C PRO A 446 -9.47 -10.35 0.93
N ASN A 447 -9.45 -11.68 0.81
CA ASN A 447 -9.16 -12.43 -0.43
C ASN A 447 -7.71 -12.37 -0.93
N SER A 448 -6.77 -11.86 -0.13
CA SER A 448 -5.37 -11.73 -0.54
C SER A 448 -4.41 -11.82 0.64
N VAL A 449 -3.13 -12.00 0.32
CA VAL A 449 -2.01 -11.88 1.26
C VAL A 449 -0.98 -10.94 0.65
N VAL A 450 -0.64 -9.87 1.36
CA VAL A 450 0.39 -8.92 0.93
C VAL A 450 1.68 -9.22 1.67
N PHE A 451 2.77 -9.32 0.94
CA PHE A 451 4.10 -9.48 1.47
C PHE A 451 4.84 -8.16 1.28
N SER A 452 5.23 -7.56 2.39
CA SER A 452 6.00 -6.32 2.44
C SER A 452 7.32 -6.58 3.16
N LYS A 453 8.27 -5.68 3.00
CA LYS A 453 9.52 -5.75 3.77
C LYS A 453 9.21 -5.60 5.26
N ILE A 454 9.81 -6.46 6.09
CA ILE A 454 9.68 -6.35 7.54
C ILE A 454 10.20 -4.97 8.01
N GLY A 455 9.57 -4.38 9.03
CA GLY A 455 9.92 -3.05 9.54
C GLY A 455 9.35 -1.88 8.73
N VAL A 456 8.85 -2.11 7.52
CA VAL A 456 8.22 -1.08 6.68
C VAL A 456 6.72 -1.06 6.91
N SER A 457 6.15 0.12 7.09
CA SER A 457 4.72 0.33 7.26
C SER A 457 4.33 1.78 6.93
N LYS A 458 3.05 2.14 7.10
CA LYS A 458 2.58 3.52 6.92
C LYS A 458 3.37 4.53 7.78
N SER A 459 3.87 4.13 8.95
CA SER A 459 4.67 5.03 9.79
C SER A 459 6.07 5.30 9.25
N THR A 460 6.59 4.50 8.31
CA THR A 460 7.94 4.68 7.74
C THR A 460 8.06 6.05 7.06
N ALA A 461 7.07 6.46 6.26
CA ALA A 461 7.05 7.79 5.67
C ALA A 461 6.98 8.90 6.73
N LEU A 462 6.16 8.73 7.77
CA LEU A 462 6.05 9.71 8.85
C LEU A 462 7.36 9.83 9.64
N ARG A 463 8.03 8.73 9.97
CA ARG A 463 9.33 8.77 10.67
C ARG A 463 10.38 9.51 9.84
N TYR A 464 10.41 9.27 8.54
CA TYR A 464 11.28 9.98 7.61
C TYR A 464 10.95 11.49 7.56
N LEU A 465 9.69 11.84 7.36
CA LEU A 465 9.23 13.24 7.29
C LEU A 465 9.41 14.00 8.62
N LEU A 466 9.27 13.32 9.76
CA LEU A 466 9.54 13.88 11.10
C LEU A 466 11.03 13.88 11.47
N GLY A 467 11.90 13.27 10.65
CA GLY A 467 13.33 13.17 10.92
C GLY A 467 13.69 12.21 12.07
N ARG A 468 12.77 11.34 12.49
CA ARG A 468 13.00 10.34 13.54
C ARG A 468 13.90 9.18 13.09
N ASP A 469 14.08 9.01 11.78
CA ASP A 469 14.99 8.01 11.18
C ASP A 469 16.40 8.56 10.92
N ARG A 470 16.79 9.72 11.49
CA ARG A 470 18.14 10.28 11.28
C ARG A 470 19.18 9.42 12.01
N VAL A 471 19.88 8.59 11.24
CA VAL A 471 20.96 7.72 11.73
C VAL A 471 22.24 8.51 11.95
N ALA A 472 22.86 8.32 13.11
CA ALA A 472 24.14 8.93 13.49
C ALA A 472 25.34 8.13 13.00
N SER A 473 25.28 6.82 13.21
CA SER A 473 26.28 5.84 12.84
C SER A 473 25.65 4.45 12.79
N VAL A 474 26.25 3.55 12.03
CA VAL A 474 25.84 2.14 11.99
C VAL A 474 26.99 1.28 12.51
N ALA A 475 26.68 0.11 13.07
CA ALA A 475 27.68 -0.88 13.45
C ALA A 475 28.60 -1.25 12.25
N GLU A 476 29.85 -1.60 12.54
CA GLU A 476 30.98 -1.67 11.59
C GLU A 476 30.76 -2.53 10.32
N ASP A 477 29.85 -3.51 10.36
CA ASP A 477 29.55 -4.39 9.22
C ASP A 477 28.57 -3.78 8.19
N TRP A 478 27.98 -2.63 8.49
CA TRP A 478 27.10 -1.92 7.57
C TRP A 478 27.88 -0.79 6.89
N LYS A 479 28.11 -0.94 5.57
CA LYS A 479 28.47 0.21 4.73
C LYS A 479 27.20 0.99 4.45
N PRO A 480 26.96 2.13 5.12
CA PRO A 480 25.73 2.82 4.90
C PRO A 480 25.79 3.53 3.55
N TYR A 481 24.82 3.26 2.70
CA TYR A 481 24.43 4.23 1.68
C TYR A 481 23.57 5.27 2.37
N PHE A 482 24.23 6.18 3.09
CA PHE A 482 23.58 7.42 3.46
C PHE A 482 23.79 8.40 2.30
N PRO A 483 22.76 9.18 1.92
CA PRO A 483 23.05 10.55 1.61
C PRO A 483 23.59 11.11 2.92
N LYS A 484 24.91 11.16 3.07
CA LYS A 484 25.50 11.88 4.18
C LYS A 484 24.89 13.27 4.07
N VAL A 485 24.01 13.67 5.00
CA VAL A 485 23.61 15.07 5.15
C VAL A 485 24.82 15.82 5.77
N THR A 486 26.03 15.54 5.31
CA THR A 486 26.80 16.66 4.82
C THR A 486 25.89 17.28 3.78
N ALA A 487 25.20 18.36 4.13
CA ALA A 487 24.93 19.38 3.14
C ALA A 487 26.29 19.61 2.50
N SER A 488 26.61 18.83 1.47
CA SER A 488 27.77 19.13 0.67
C SER A 488 27.43 20.52 0.21
N PRO A 489 28.24 21.53 0.50
CA PRO A 489 27.98 22.87 -0.03
C PRO A 489 27.79 22.86 -1.56
N THR A 490 28.13 21.75 -2.23
CA THR A 490 27.91 21.44 -3.64
C THR A 490 26.56 20.80 -4.00
N ALA A 491 25.70 20.40 -3.05
CA ALA A 491 24.38 19.86 -3.38
C ALA A 491 23.53 20.96 -4.03
N GLY A 492 23.25 20.81 -5.33
CA GLY A 492 22.49 21.77 -6.11
C GLY A 492 21.06 21.96 -5.56
N PRO A 493 20.39 23.07 -5.92
CA PRO A 493 19.04 23.38 -5.45
C PRO A 493 18.01 22.25 -5.68
N ALA A 494 18.15 21.50 -6.79
CA ALA A 494 17.36 20.31 -7.11
C ALA A 494 17.40 19.23 -6.01
N SER A 495 18.58 18.85 -5.53
CA SER A 495 18.75 17.83 -4.49
C SER A 495 18.17 18.30 -3.15
N ARG A 496 18.31 19.60 -2.84
CA ARG A 496 17.72 20.20 -1.63
C ARG A 496 16.19 20.25 -1.69
N ALA A 497 15.61 20.58 -2.85
CA ALA A 497 14.16 20.58 -3.04
C ALA A 497 13.57 19.19 -2.79
N ALA A 498 14.25 18.14 -3.26
CA ALA A 498 13.87 16.74 -3.08
C ALA A 498 14.12 16.17 -1.66
N ASN A 499 14.74 16.92 -0.74
CA ASN A 499 15.05 16.42 0.61
C ASN A 499 13.94 16.67 1.63
N PHE A 500 13.01 15.74 1.76
CA PHE A 500 11.90 15.82 2.72
C PHE A 500 12.22 15.24 4.13
N ALA A 501 13.46 14.82 4.40
CA ALA A 501 13.80 14.22 5.70
C ALA A 501 13.74 15.25 6.84
N GLY A 502 12.82 15.09 7.78
CA GLY A 502 12.61 16.06 8.87
C GLY A 502 11.95 17.37 8.43
N CYS A 503 11.23 17.39 7.31
CA CYS A 503 10.50 18.58 6.86
C CYS A 503 9.20 18.84 7.64
N VAL A 504 8.73 17.85 8.41
CA VAL A 504 7.53 17.98 9.24
C VAL A 504 7.94 18.20 10.69
N ARG A 505 7.50 19.33 11.25
CA ARG A 505 7.56 19.56 12.70
C ARG A 505 6.33 18.92 13.34
N SER A 506 6.50 18.26 14.48
CA SER A 506 5.42 17.51 15.15
C SER A 506 4.17 18.37 15.41
N TYR A 507 4.37 19.63 15.77
CA TYR A 507 3.32 20.62 16.05
C TYR A 507 2.79 21.34 14.80
N HIS A 508 3.33 21.04 13.61
CA HIS A 508 2.85 21.55 12.31
C HIS A 508 2.18 20.46 11.47
N GLY A 509 2.04 19.25 11.99
CA GLY A 509 1.40 18.13 11.29
C GLY A 509 0.09 17.70 11.94
N ILE A 510 -0.80 17.12 11.13
CA ILE A 510 -1.97 16.36 11.59
C ILE A 510 -2.00 15.04 10.85
N ALA A 511 -2.09 13.92 11.57
CA ALA A 511 -2.34 12.61 10.98
C ALA A 511 -3.84 12.30 10.94
N ILE A 512 -4.36 11.69 9.86
CA ILE A 512 -5.78 11.30 9.75
C ILE A 512 -5.90 9.87 9.22
N GLY A 513 -6.80 9.06 9.79
CA GLY A 513 -7.09 7.71 9.32
C GLY A 513 -8.41 7.15 9.85
N ASP A 514 -8.98 6.16 9.16
CA ASP A 514 -10.28 5.55 9.47
C ASP A 514 -10.13 4.32 10.38
N ASN A 515 -8.96 3.69 10.43
CA ASN A 515 -8.80 2.37 11.05
C ASN A 515 -7.60 2.30 12.03
N PRO A 516 -7.65 3.02 13.16
CA PRO A 516 -6.55 3.14 14.12
C PRO A 516 -6.15 1.82 14.79
N GLN A 517 -6.97 0.78 14.69
CA GLN A 517 -6.69 -0.56 15.23
C GLN A 517 -6.00 -1.50 14.24
N SER A 518 -5.76 -1.11 12.99
CA SER A 518 -5.11 -1.99 12.01
C SER A 518 -4.01 -1.29 11.22
N THR A 519 -4.17 -1.08 9.91
CA THR A 519 -3.12 -0.50 9.06
C THR A 519 -2.76 0.93 9.44
N ASP A 520 -3.68 1.69 10.04
CA ASP A 520 -3.42 3.07 10.48
C ASP A 520 -2.91 3.13 11.92
N TYR A 521 -2.86 2.02 12.64
CA TYR A 521 -2.28 1.97 13.99
C TYR A 521 -0.89 2.61 14.01
N GLU A 522 -0.09 2.33 12.99
CA GLU A 522 1.26 2.86 12.84
C GLU A 522 1.27 4.40 12.71
N LEU A 523 0.21 5.03 12.20
CA LEU A 523 0.08 6.49 12.19
C LEU A 523 -0.24 7.07 13.59
N THR A 524 -0.72 6.24 14.53
CA THR A 524 -1.09 6.67 15.89
C THR A 524 0.07 6.66 16.89
N VAL A 525 1.21 6.06 16.55
CA VAL A 525 2.31 5.83 17.51
C VAL A 525 3.10 7.10 17.87
N PHE A 526 2.88 8.19 17.15
CA PHE A 526 3.58 9.47 17.31
C PHE A 526 2.89 10.35 18.36
N ARG A 527 3.35 10.25 19.62
CA ARG A 527 2.73 10.98 20.76
C ARG A 527 2.62 12.50 20.58
N ASP A 528 3.53 13.08 19.81
CA ASP A 528 3.62 14.53 19.63
C ASP A 528 2.90 15.00 18.35
N LEU A 529 2.31 14.07 17.59
CA LEU A 529 1.56 14.35 16.37
C LEU A 529 0.09 13.97 16.64
N PRO A 530 -0.86 14.92 16.54
CA PRO A 530 -2.27 14.61 16.70
C PRO A 530 -2.73 13.65 15.58
N PHE A 531 -3.41 12.57 15.98
CA PHE A 531 -4.05 11.63 15.07
C PHE A 531 -5.57 11.80 15.16
N LEU A 532 -6.20 12.13 14.04
CA LEU A 532 -7.63 12.33 13.90
C LEU A 532 -8.24 11.02 13.37
N SER A 533 -8.95 10.31 14.24
CA SER A 533 -9.69 9.11 13.86
C SER A 533 -11.04 9.48 13.26
N VAL A 534 -11.27 9.03 12.04
CA VAL A 534 -12.54 9.16 11.33
C VAL A 534 -13.30 7.82 11.24
N GLU A 535 -12.94 6.84 12.07
CA GLU A 535 -13.65 5.55 12.18
C GLU A 535 -15.16 5.77 12.36
N ARG A 536 -16.02 4.95 11.74
CA ARG A 536 -17.47 5.07 11.98
C ARG A 536 -17.78 4.86 13.47
N GLU A 537 -18.68 5.67 14.01
CA GLU A 537 -19.07 5.58 15.42
C GLU A 537 -19.58 4.19 15.79
N SER A 538 -20.42 3.60 14.94
CA SER A 538 -20.96 2.26 15.16
C SER A 538 -19.87 1.19 15.22
N GLN A 539 -18.83 1.31 14.39
CA GLN A 539 -17.68 0.39 14.39
C GLN A 539 -16.85 0.58 15.66
N ARG A 540 -16.54 1.83 16.03
CA ARG A 540 -15.80 2.17 17.24
C ARG A 540 -16.50 1.68 18.51
N VAL A 541 -17.80 1.94 18.64
CA VAL A 541 -18.62 1.49 19.77
C VAL A 541 -18.67 -0.03 19.86
N GLU A 542 -18.86 -0.72 18.73
CA GLU A 542 -18.88 -2.19 18.73
C GLU A 542 -17.51 -2.77 19.09
N ARG A 543 -16.41 -2.16 18.61
CA ARG A 543 -15.04 -2.52 19.00
C ARG A 543 -14.85 -2.40 20.51
N HIS A 544 -15.23 -1.28 21.12
CA HIS A 544 -15.13 -1.10 22.58
C HIS A 544 -16.00 -2.09 23.36
N ARG A 545 -17.23 -2.36 22.89
CA ARG A 545 -18.11 -3.37 23.50
C ARG A 545 -17.48 -4.77 23.41
N ARG A 546 -16.85 -5.11 22.29
CA ARG A 546 -16.15 -6.38 22.11
C ARG A 546 -14.94 -6.50 23.05
N ILE A 547 -14.14 -5.45 23.19
CA ILE A 547 -13.00 -5.39 24.12
C ILE A 547 -13.50 -5.64 25.55
N LEU A 548 -14.51 -4.90 26.01
CA LEU A 548 -15.08 -5.05 27.35
C LEU A 548 -15.66 -6.45 27.60
N ARG A 549 -16.43 -6.99 26.63
CA ARG A 549 -16.96 -8.36 26.72
C ARG A 549 -15.84 -9.39 26.87
N ARG A 550 -14.77 -9.26 26.08
CA ARG A 550 -13.64 -10.20 26.11
C ARG A 550 -12.86 -10.11 27.42
N LEU A 551 -12.57 -8.91 27.90
CA LEU A 551 -11.90 -8.70 29.19
C LEU A 551 -12.71 -9.28 30.34
N ARG A 552 -14.01 -8.95 30.44
CA ARG A 552 -14.90 -9.45 31.50
C ARG A 552 -15.03 -10.97 31.48
N ARG A 553 -15.21 -11.57 30.30
CA ARG A 553 -15.30 -13.03 30.14
C ARG A 553 -14.02 -13.71 30.63
N THR A 554 -12.86 -13.20 30.22
CA THR A 554 -11.55 -13.79 30.56
C THR A 554 -11.29 -13.66 32.05
N GLN A 555 -11.54 -12.48 32.62
CA GLN A 555 -11.42 -12.23 34.06
C GLN A 555 -12.32 -13.16 34.89
N LEU A 556 -13.56 -13.40 34.45
CA LEU A 556 -14.50 -14.28 35.14
C LEU A 556 -14.08 -15.76 35.09
N ILE A 557 -13.47 -16.20 33.97
CA ILE A 557 -12.96 -17.58 33.84
C ILE A 557 -11.77 -17.77 34.78
N GLU A 558 -10.81 -16.84 34.75
CA GLU A 558 -9.60 -16.92 35.57
C GLU A 558 -9.90 -16.77 37.07
N SER A 559 -10.84 -15.90 37.45
CA SER A 559 -11.22 -15.74 38.87
C SER A 559 -11.90 -16.99 39.47
N ARG A 560 -12.38 -17.90 38.63
CA ARG A 560 -12.92 -19.21 39.02
C ARG A 560 -11.88 -20.33 38.90
N GLY A 561 -10.61 -20.00 38.65
CA GLY A 561 -9.53 -20.97 38.45
C GLY A 561 -9.55 -21.68 37.08
N GLY A 562 -10.37 -21.21 36.15
CA GLY A 562 -10.43 -21.75 34.78
C GLY A 562 -9.34 -21.16 33.88
N GLN A 563 -9.01 -21.88 32.81
CA GLN A 563 -8.15 -21.38 31.74
C GLN A 563 -8.98 -20.88 30.56
N PRO A 564 -8.77 -19.65 30.08
CA PRO A 564 -9.40 -19.16 28.86
C PRO A 564 -9.03 -20.03 27.65
N LEU A 565 -10.03 -20.46 26.87
CA LEU A 565 -9.83 -21.25 25.65
C LEU A 565 -10.44 -20.55 24.42
N MET A 566 -9.79 -20.70 23.28
CA MET A 566 -10.26 -20.30 21.95
C MET A 566 -11.33 -21.27 21.43
N PRO A 567 -12.12 -20.92 20.40
CA PRO A 567 -13.14 -21.81 19.84
C PRO A 567 -12.61 -23.15 19.31
N ASP A 568 -11.33 -23.21 18.95
CA ASP A 568 -10.64 -24.43 18.49
C ASP A 568 -10.03 -25.25 19.65
N GLY A 569 -10.30 -24.86 20.91
CA GLY A 569 -9.77 -25.51 22.11
C GLY A 569 -8.33 -25.10 22.47
N SER A 570 -7.66 -24.28 21.67
CA SER A 570 -6.33 -23.77 22.01
C SER A 570 -6.37 -22.77 23.16
N GLN A 571 -5.24 -22.56 23.85
CA GLN A 571 -5.14 -21.59 24.93
C GLN A 571 -5.45 -20.17 24.41
N ALA A 572 -6.43 -19.50 25.02
CA ALA A 572 -6.68 -18.09 24.75
C ALA A 572 -5.77 -17.21 25.63
N PRO A 573 -5.49 -15.96 25.22
CA PRO A 573 -4.68 -15.04 26.01
C PRO A 573 -5.32 -14.82 27.39
N SER A 574 -4.48 -14.80 28.42
CA SER A 574 -4.86 -14.46 29.79
C SER A 574 -5.38 -13.03 29.91
N TYR A 575 -6.05 -12.70 31.01
CA TYR A 575 -6.50 -11.33 31.26
C TYR A 575 -5.33 -10.33 31.20
N ALA A 576 -4.20 -10.67 31.80
CA ALA A 576 -2.99 -9.84 31.78
C ALA A 576 -2.48 -9.61 30.35
N GLU A 577 -2.40 -10.66 29.53
CA GLU A 577 -1.99 -10.56 28.12
C GLU A 577 -2.97 -9.73 27.30
N LEU A 578 -4.28 -9.87 27.54
CA LEU A 578 -5.31 -9.05 26.88
C LEU A 578 -5.15 -7.57 27.24
N VAL A 579 -4.94 -7.25 28.53
CA VAL A 579 -4.68 -5.87 28.97
C VAL A 579 -3.42 -5.30 28.33
N CYS A 580 -2.34 -6.08 28.25
CA CYS A 580 -1.12 -5.67 27.56
C CYS A 580 -1.33 -5.43 26.05
N SER A 581 -2.30 -6.11 25.43
CA SER A 581 -2.63 -5.94 24.01
C SER A 581 -3.47 -4.70 23.69
N LEU A 582 -4.07 -4.04 24.69
CA LEU A 582 -4.95 -2.87 24.46
C LEU A 582 -4.23 -1.68 23.82
N ARG A 583 -2.90 -1.63 23.92
CA ARG A 583 -2.04 -0.59 23.35
C ARG A 583 -1.27 -1.03 22.10
N ARG A 584 -1.64 -2.17 21.49
CA ARG A 584 -0.98 -2.74 20.31
C ARG A 584 -1.94 -2.75 19.13
N SER A 585 -1.44 -2.93 17.91
CA SER A 585 -2.32 -3.11 16.76
C SER A 585 -3.19 -4.35 16.93
N GLY A 586 -4.38 -4.31 16.35
CA GLY A 586 -5.30 -5.43 16.24
C GLY A 586 -6.64 -5.21 16.94
N PRO A 587 -7.51 -6.24 16.94
CA PRO A 587 -8.90 -6.14 17.39
C PRO A 587 -9.10 -5.76 18.87
N MET A 588 -8.03 -5.78 19.67
CA MET A 588 -8.04 -5.42 21.09
C MET A 588 -7.57 -3.99 21.34
N MET A 589 -7.07 -3.27 20.34
CA MET A 589 -6.63 -1.88 20.48
C MET A 589 -7.75 -1.02 21.05
N ASP A 590 -7.50 -0.34 22.16
CA ASP A 590 -8.40 0.62 22.80
C ASP A 590 -7.86 2.03 22.62
N ASP A 591 -8.42 2.77 21.67
CA ASP A 591 -7.96 4.10 21.28
C ASP A 591 -8.11 5.14 22.41
N ARG A 592 -8.97 4.88 23.40
CA ARG A 592 -9.14 5.75 24.57
C ARG A 592 -7.88 5.80 25.46
N LEU A 593 -6.95 4.86 25.28
CA LEU A 593 -5.68 4.79 26.01
C LEU A 593 -4.56 5.65 25.38
N PHE A 594 -4.83 6.28 24.23
CA PHE A 594 -3.88 7.07 23.46
C PHE A 594 -4.24 8.54 23.55
N ARG A 595 -3.35 9.36 24.12
CA ARG A 595 -3.61 10.79 24.36
C ARG A 595 -3.62 11.62 23.08
N ASN A 596 -2.94 11.15 22.04
CA ASN A 596 -2.83 11.82 20.75
C ASN A 596 -3.91 11.39 19.76
N ILE A 597 -4.77 10.41 20.10
CA ILE A 597 -5.89 10.01 19.24
C ILE A 597 -7.12 10.83 19.59
N ASN A 598 -7.61 11.56 18.59
CA ASN A 598 -8.74 12.45 18.62
C ASN A 598 -9.84 11.91 17.73
N TYR A 599 -11.00 11.58 18.28
CA TYR A 599 -12.10 11.02 17.52
C TYR A 599 -13.02 12.11 16.94
N VAL A 600 -13.24 12.07 15.63
CA VAL A 600 -14.25 12.84 14.89
C VAL A 600 -15.34 11.91 14.36
N GLY A 601 -14.92 10.81 13.74
CA GLY A 601 -15.79 9.82 13.09
C GLY A 601 -16.34 10.26 11.74
N GLY A 602 -17.09 9.39 11.08
CA GLY A 602 -17.82 9.73 9.84
C GLY A 602 -17.03 9.57 8.55
N GLU A 603 -15.91 8.84 8.54
CA GLU A 603 -15.09 8.54 7.36
C GLU A 603 -14.76 9.81 6.53
N GLU A 604 -14.89 9.76 5.21
CA GLU A 604 -14.58 10.90 4.34
C GLU A 604 -15.47 12.12 4.60
N GLU A 605 -16.71 11.94 5.04
CA GLU A 605 -17.58 13.06 5.44
C GLU A 605 -17.04 13.76 6.70
N GLY A 606 -16.58 12.98 7.69
CA GLY A 606 -15.93 13.48 8.90
C GLY A 606 -14.65 14.25 8.62
N THR A 607 -13.78 13.70 7.76
CA THR A 607 -12.57 14.38 7.30
C THR A 607 -12.89 15.71 6.64
N ALA A 608 -13.89 15.75 5.74
CA ALA A 608 -14.28 16.98 5.06
C ALA A 608 -14.80 18.06 6.02
N LEU A 609 -15.64 17.68 7.00
CA LEU A 609 -16.15 18.60 8.03
C LEU A 609 -15.01 19.14 8.91
N PHE A 610 -14.11 18.27 9.34
CA PHE A 610 -12.94 18.67 10.13
C PHE A 610 -12.06 19.66 9.37
N LEU A 611 -11.67 19.35 8.13
CA LEU A 611 -10.81 20.24 7.34
C LEU A 611 -11.49 21.59 7.04
N THR A 612 -12.79 21.58 6.76
CA THR A 612 -13.57 22.81 6.54
C THR A 612 -13.56 23.69 7.80
N ALA A 613 -13.83 23.11 8.97
CA ALA A 613 -13.79 23.83 10.24
C ALA A 613 -12.37 24.33 10.59
N LEU A 614 -11.34 23.52 10.32
CA LEU A 614 -9.95 23.90 10.55
C LEU A 614 -9.54 25.11 9.73
N LEU A 615 -9.85 25.10 8.42
CA LEU A 615 -9.58 26.23 7.52
C LEU A 615 -10.34 27.49 7.97
N HIS A 616 -11.59 27.34 8.42
CA HIS A 616 -12.36 28.45 8.98
C HIS A 616 -11.68 29.05 10.22
N TYR A 617 -11.29 28.24 11.20
CA TYR A 617 -10.65 28.76 12.42
C TYR A 617 -9.24 29.32 12.17
N ALA A 618 -8.47 28.72 11.27
CA ALA A 618 -7.14 29.23 10.87
C ALA A 618 -7.23 30.61 10.22
N THR A 619 -8.21 30.83 9.35
CA THR A 619 -8.44 32.13 8.69
C THR A 619 -9.05 33.17 9.64
N ALA A 620 -9.97 32.76 10.52
CA ALA A 620 -10.58 33.65 11.51
C ALA A 620 -9.56 34.20 12.52
N GLY A 621 -8.61 33.36 12.97
CA GLY A 621 -7.53 33.77 13.87
C GLY A 621 -6.51 34.73 13.23
N SER A 622 -6.42 34.74 11.90
CA SER A 622 -5.44 35.52 11.14
C SER A 622 -5.88 36.96 10.81
N LYS A 623 -7.06 37.40 11.28
CA LYS A 623 -7.55 38.78 11.04
C LYS A 623 -6.76 39.88 11.78
N GLY A 624 -5.75 39.52 12.58
CA GLY A 624 -4.80 40.45 13.21
C GLY A 624 -3.59 40.79 12.32
N LYS A 625 -2.75 41.76 12.72
CA LYS A 625 -1.54 42.18 11.96
C LYS A 625 -0.48 41.07 11.75
N GLU A 626 -0.64 39.89 12.35
CA GLU A 626 0.29 38.77 12.16
C GLU A 626 -0.04 37.99 10.89
N VAL A 627 0.90 38.02 9.95
CA VAL A 627 0.76 37.43 8.60
C VAL A 627 1.03 35.91 8.60
N GLN A 628 1.41 35.30 9.72
CA GLN A 628 1.74 33.88 9.80
C GLN A 628 1.09 33.24 11.02
N MET A 629 0.44 32.10 10.79
CA MET A 629 -0.20 31.33 11.86
C MET A 629 0.86 30.80 12.83
N THR A 630 0.73 31.16 14.10
CA THR A 630 1.58 30.62 15.17
C THR A 630 1.22 29.17 15.48
N THR A 631 2.17 28.40 16.01
CA THR A 631 1.93 27.02 16.44
C THR A 631 0.77 26.92 17.43
N ALA A 632 0.69 27.85 18.39
CA ALA A 632 -0.37 27.87 19.39
C ALA A 632 -1.75 28.12 18.75
N ALA A 633 -1.83 29.07 17.81
CA ALA A 633 -3.05 29.33 17.06
C ALA A 633 -3.49 28.12 16.23
N PHE A 634 -2.55 27.40 15.61
CA PHE A 634 -2.87 26.18 14.87
C PHE A 634 -3.41 25.06 15.78
N CYS A 635 -2.76 24.83 16.93
CA CYS A 635 -3.23 23.84 17.90
C CYS A 635 -4.62 24.17 18.43
N ASP A 636 -4.91 25.44 18.71
CA ASP A 636 -6.25 25.90 19.10
C ASP A 636 -7.28 25.69 17.98
N ALA A 637 -6.91 26.00 16.72
CA ALA A 637 -7.76 25.76 15.56
C ALA A 637 -8.09 24.27 15.37
N ILE A 638 -7.12 23.36 15.58
CA ILE A 638 -7.34 21.91 15.56
C ILE A 638 -8.36 21.51 16.63
N HIS A 639 -8.19 21.99 17.86
CA HIS A 639 -9.06 21.63 18.98
C HIS A 639 -10.52 22.07 18.72
N LYS A 640 -10.70 23.30 18.23
CA LYS A 640 -12.01 23.83 17.85
C LYS A 640 -12.62 23.06 16.68
N ALA A 641 -11.84 22.81 15.63
CA ALA A 641 -12.29 22.05 14.46
C ALA A 641 -12.72 20.63 14.82
N GLN A 642 -12.00 19.96 15.73
CA GLN A 642 -12.36 18.65 16.24
C GLN A 642 -13.71 18.66 16.97
N GLY A 643 -13.92 19.61 17.90
CA GLY A 643 -15.19 19.72 18.62
C GLY A 643 -16.38 19.93 17.67
N THR A 644 -16.25 20.92 16.78
CA THR A 644 -17.28 21.27 15.79
C THR A 644 -17.60 20.10 14.86
N SER A 645 -16.58 19.49 14.24
CA SER A 645 -16.80 18.41 13.27
C SER A 645 -17.40 17.17 13.93
N ARG A 646 -16.95 16.81 15.14
CA ARG A 646 -17.55 15.71 15.91
C ARG A 646 -19.02 15.98 16.18
N ASP A 647 -19.37 17.17 16.66
CA ASP A 647 -20.76 17.50 16.97
C ASP A 647 -21.63 17.47 15.69
N GLN A 648 -21.09 17.94 14.56
CA GLN A 648 -21.77 17.88 13.26
C GLN A 648 -22.01 16.45 12.76
N VAL A 649 -21.02 15.56 12.90
CA VAL A 649 -21.14 14.13 12.54
C VAL A 649 -22.20 13.45 13.41
N MET A 650 -22.16 13.69 14.73
CA MET A 650 -23.06 13.04 15.68
C MET A 650 -24.51 13.52 15.56
N LEU A 651 -24.71 14.82 15.33
CA LEU A 651 -26.03 15.44 15.23
C LEU A 651 -26.62 15.37 13.80
N ARG A 652 -25.84 14.91 12.81
CA ARG A 652 -26.19 14.96 11.37
C ARG A 652 -26.65 16.35 10.93
N THR A 653 -26.15 17.40 11.57
CA THR A 653 -26.52 18.77 11.23
C THR A 653 -25.90 19.15 9.90
N VAL A 654 -26.71 19.70 8.99
CA VAL A 654 -26.25 20.24 7.71
C VAL A 654 -25.23 21.37 7.99
N PRO A 655 -24.12 21.50 7.22
CA PRO A 655 -23.04 22.46 7.47
C PRO A 655 -23.41 23.97 7.49
N ALA A 656 -24.69 24.33 7.36
CA ALA A 656 -25.16 25.70 7.17
C ALA A 656 -25.15 26.60 8.44
N LYS A 657 -24.37 26.25 9.47
CA LYS A 657 -24.29 27.00 10.74
C LYS A 657 -22.87 27.07 11.32
N LEU A 658 -21.86 27.31 10.48
CA LEU A 658 -20.50 27.63 10.92
C LEU A 658 -20.18 29.11 10.77
#